data_AF-A0A2T0THG3-F1
#
_entry.id   AF-A0A2T0THG3-F1
#
_cell.length_a   1.000
_cell.length_b   1.000
_cell.length_c   1.000
_cell.angle_alpha   90.00
_cell.angle_beta   90.00
_cell.angle_gamma   90.00
#
_symmetry.space_group_name_H-M   'P 1'
#
loop_
_entity.id
_entity.type
_entity.pdbx_description
1 polymer ?
#
loop_
_entity_poly.entity_id
_entity_poly.type
_entity_poly.pdbx_seq_one_letter_code
_entity_poly.pdbx_strand_id
1 'polypeptide(L)'
;MDPTEAHPDHRTGVLPVRPVVLPRPLDVEVPRPRLVRSLAGRWDRPVTVVVAGPGFGKTTALAQAVRANLLEPRGVDVWVDCAAAHEDPVLLARTLLAALSTEDRVRAAPGARDVVGALVRLAPVDVCLVLDDVHEIPAGSPGARLLGAVVRALPATAHLVLSGLDLPDLPLARREAAGEVVRIGADDLLFTDVEVGVLGRRLGREPARAGAVTGWPALVRLAFAVGPAASWRYAREEVLEVLPAGQRTALAALSALGCADAAEVAAVAGLPVDLAGLARRVPLVTALDDGRYRVHDLWTEALTGTAARTPHLHRRAAAVLADRGDLARAGAVACRAQDWSLLAELAVELVNTTLSALPRALAERWLAAVPPALVSDPAFLLLRAAAAHATDFADPGIDAVLDLAWHGLTDRDTIAAVVLGQAVITAHSRADVGRLAELARRADDLPGAPTALVRLLRHSLAATLAEVGGDPEAALAEIVQAPVREVPSAVALATARFHHHCLDMCGFGREAAELADRVGADSDDELVRLAAPLARWFDGDPSGLALLRGAAPRTAGTARDAFVTAAFLAVVACCCGDARRPCGDQDDHDNPRDAALACAARAAVAVADGDESTAAKAYARHLDRWPVGDRFNERHLRRFLSLGHVLDDRLRACWDEAELGPSHRKARDAARALLRARADDLAPAARLPPEHALCFLPLPWSVELAARLTAAHDHAGPRLGRWLADAVGPAAHREFRTACRSTDSALATGAVRLLALLPTPPEHRTGVDVVGALRVRVDGVVVDAPQLRRVRVRQLLSALVLHPVLTRERAMDLLWPELAPAAAARNLRVTLTHLRHLLEPGRSGGEANFHLRADGDALRLVGSDRLSVDLWTFDLLDAQAARARADGDLDRARDLLAAAVALWRGDPLPDLRPLPDPDVAIEVDRIRARHVRHLLDLGELRLVAGDAGEAGRLAARALAVEPYDARGHRLALAAALKGRDPVRLAAVRDHVVAAFRQLGVRPDPATGLLLRQALSPRR
;
A
#
# COMPACT_ATOMS: atom_id res chain seq x y z
N MET A 1 29.17 -13.78 17.14
CA MET A 1 27.78 -13.90 17.59
C MET A 1 27.23 -15.15 16.96
N ASP A 2 27.20 -16.21 17.76
CA ASP A 2 26.80 -17.57 17.40
C ASP A 2 25.26 -17.66 17.43
N PRO A 3 24.56 -18.02 16.33
CA PRO A 3 23.17 -18.40 16.38
C PRO A 3 23.08 -19.90 16.09
N THR A 4 23.64 -20.71 16.98
CA THR A 4 23.34 -22.14 17.07
C THR A 4 22.14 -22.34 17.99
N GLU A 5 20.98 -21.76 17.62
CA GLU A 5 19.70 -22.26 18.12
C GLU A 5 19.37 -23.53 17.33
N ALA A 6 19.73 -24.66 17.94
CA ALA A 6 19.28 -25.98 17.55
C ALA A 6 17.75 -25.94 17.32
N HIS A 7 17.34 -26.17 16.07
CA HIS A 7 15.96 -26.54 15.75
C HIS A 7 15.55 -27.73 16.62
N PRO A 8 14.31 -27.77 17.14
CA PRO A 8 13.85 -28.91 17.91
C PRO A 8 13.93 -30.15 17.02
N ASP A 9 14.74 -31.09 17.48
CA ASP A 9 15.04 -32.37 16.87
C ASP A 9 13.72 -33.13 16.62
N HIS A 10 13.31 -33.28 15.35
CA HIS A 10 12.15 -34.06 14.91
C HIS A 10 12.33 -35.59 15.10
N ARG A 11 13.14 -36.01 16.08
CA ARG A 11 13.52 -37.40 16.35
C ARG A 11 12.52 -38.17 17.22
N THR A 12 11.46 -37.55 17.74
CA THR A 12 10.48 -38.24 18.58
C THR A 12 9.35 -38.83 17.73
N GLY A 13 9.26 -40.15 17.69
CA GLY A 13 8.24 -40.92 16.97
C GLY A 13 6.84 -40.87 17.58
N VAL A 14 6.32 -39.70 17.91
CA VAL A 14 4.92 -39.46 18.33
C VAL A 14 4.40 -38.22 17.62
N LEU A 15 3.20 -38.28 17.03
CA LEU A 15 2.56 -37.10 16.45
C LEU A 15 2.36 -36.04 17.56
N PRO A 16 2.71 -34.77 17.36
CA PRO A 16 2.73 -33.76 18.42
C PRO A 16 1.32 -33.20 18.74
N VAL A 17 0.31 -34.06 18.89
CA VAL A 17 -1.10 -33.69 19.16
C VAL A 17 -1.61 -34.40 20.43
N ARG A 18 -2.44 -33.74 21.24
CA ARG A 18 -3.01 -34.32 22.47
C ARG A 18 -4.12 -35.36 22.16
N PRO A 19 -4.36 -36.35 23.03
CA PRO A 19 -5.47 -37.28 22.89
C PRO A 19 -6.84 -36.59 22.96
N VAL A 20 -7.79 -37.02 22.13
CA VAL A 20 -9.15 -36.46 22.06
C VAL A 20 -10.01 -36.86 23.27
N VAL A 21 -10.79 -35.92 23.82
CA VAL A 21 -11.77 -36.14 24.89
C VAL A 21 -13.18 -35.97 24.31
N LEU A 22 -14.10 -36.91 24.58
CA LEU A 22 -15.44 -36.96 23.95
C LEU A 22 -16.58 -36.94 24.97
N PRO A 23 -17.78 -36.40 24.61
CA PRO A 23 -18.99 -36.50 25.41
C PRO A 23 -19.43 -37.95 25.68
N ARG A 24 -20.02 -38.17 26.86
CA ARG A 24 -20.59 -39.49 27.24
C ARG A 24 -21.83 -39.81 26.39
N PRO A 25 -22.01 -41.07 25.94
CA PRO A 25 -23.22 -41.50 25.22
C PRO A 25 -24.51 -41.32 26.05
N LEU A 26 -25.64 -41.06 25.38
CA LEU A 26 -26.96 -40.99 26.03
C LEU A 26 -27.44 -42.38 26.51
N ASP A 27 -28.24 -42.41 27.58
CA ASP A 27 -28.81 -43.65 28.17
C ASP A 27 -29.54 -44.54 27.14
N VAL A 28 -30.19 -43.91 26.15
CA VAL A 28 -30.79 -44.59 24.99
C VAL A 28 -30.35 -43.89 23.69
N GLU A 29 -29.07 -44.00 23.36
CA GLU A 29 -28.49 -43.40 22.14
C GLU A 29 -28.80 -44.21 20.87
N VAL A 30 -29.55 -43.63 19.93
CA VAL A 30 -29.86 -44.27 18.63
C VAL A 30 -28.61 -44.28 17.73
N PRO A 31 -28.16 -45.42 17.20
CA PRO A 31 -27.07 -45.47 16.22
C PRO A 31 -27.48 -44.81 14.90
N ARG A 32 -26.64 -43.91 14.38
CA ARG A 32 -26.93 -43.18 13.13
C ARG A 32 -25.87 -43.47 12.05
N PRO A 33 -25.77 -44.71 11.53
CA PRO A 33 -24.70 -45.10 10.60
C PRO A 33 -24.68 -44.28 9.31
N ARG A 34 -25.85 -43.77 8.88
CA ARG A 34 -25.94 -42.83 7.76
C ARG A 34 -25.19 -41.52 8.03
N LEU A 35 -25.32 -40.97 9.23
CA LEU A 35 -24.65 -39.74 9.63
C LEU A 35 -23.17 -39.99 9.89
N VAL A 36 -22.79 -41.13 10.47
CA VAL A 36 -21.37 -41.51 10.62
C VAL A 36 -20.69 -41.60 9.26
N ARG A 37 -21.34 -42.22 8.27
CA ARG A 37 -20.83 -42.28 6.89
C ARG A 37 -20.76 -40.89 6.25
N SER A 38 -21.79 -40.07 6.42
CA SER A 38 -21.79 -38.67 5.94
C SER A 38 -20.65 -37.86 6.56
N LEU A 39 -20.44 -37.99 7.86
CA LEU A 39 -19.39 -37.31 8.62
C LEU A 39 -17.99 -37.88 8.35
N ALA A 40 -17.85 -39.10 7.81
CA ALA A 40 -16.57 -39.61 7.32
C ALA A 40 -16.07 -38.79 6.11
N GLY A 41 -16.99 -38.17 5.37
CA GLY A 41 -16.68 -37.21 4.30
C GLY A 41 -15.94 -35.96 4.77
N ARG A 42 -15.83 -35.71 6.09
CA ARG A 42 -15.02 -34.61 6.66
C ARG A 42 -13.55 -34.69 6.27
N TRP A 43 -13.04 -35.88 5.95
CA TRP A 43 -11.67 -36.09 5.47
C TRP A 43 -11.50 -35.82 3.97
N ASP A 44 -12.61 -35.69 3.26
CA ASP A 44 -12.64 -35.52 1.81
C ASP A 44 -12.98 -34.08 1.41
N ARG A 45 -13.53 -33.29 2.34
CA ARG A 45 -13.94 -31.89 2.18
C ARG A 45 -13.34 -31.00 3.29
N PRO A 46 -12.92 -29.76 3.00
CA PRO A 46 -12.32 -28.87 4.01
C PRO A 46 -13.22 -28.54 5.19
N VAL A 47 -14.52 -28.28 4.97
CA VAL A 47 -15.43 -27.85 6.05
C VAL A 47 -16.68 -28.71 6.07
N THR A 48 -17.09 -29.14 7.26
CA THR A 48 -18.38 -29.78 7.52
C THR A 48 -19.16 -28.92 8.52
N VAL A 49 -20.38 -28.54 8.17
CA VAL A 49 -21.25 -27.70 8.98
C VAL A 49 -22.43 -28.52 9.45
N VAL A 50 -22.70 -28.52 10.75
CA VAL A 50 -23.83 -29.20 11.38
C VAL A 50 -24.70 -28.15 12.08
N VAL A 51 -25.71 -27.63 11.38
CA VAL A 51 -26.55 -26.52 11.89
C VAL A 51 -28.00 -26.94 11.94
N ALA A 52 -28.56 -26.84 13.13
CA ALA A 52 -29.98 -26.99 13.36
C ALA A 52 -30.35 -26.41 14.72
N GLY A 53 -31.61 -26.03 14.86
CA GLY A 53 -32.17 -25.50 16.12
C GLY A 53 -31.96 -26.43 17.32
N PRO A 54 -32.42 -26.01 18.51
CA PRO A 54 -32.20 -26.79 19.72
C PRO A 54 -32.81 -28.19 19.58
N GLY A 55 -32.09 -29.19 20.09
CA GLY A 55 -32.60 -30.55 20.20
C GLY A 55 -32.62 -31.41 18.93
N PHE A 56 -31.89 -31.03 17.86
CA PHE A 56 -31.71 -31.87 16.66
C PHE A 56 -30.62 -32.97 16.78
N GLY A 57 -29.95 -33.13 17.93
CA GLY A 57 -29.02 -34.24 18.18
C GLY A 57 -27.62 -34.13 17.53
N LYS A 58 -27.12 -32.90 17.37
CA LYS A 58 -25.84 -32.57 16.69
C LYS A 58 -24.62 -33.21 17.37
N THR A 59 -24.36 -32.87 18.63
CA THR A 59 -23.23 -33.37 19.46
C THR A 59 -23.12 -34.89 19.46
N THR A 60 -24.25 -35.58 19.62
CA THR A 60 -24.32 -37.05 19.63
C THR A 60 -23.84 -37.67 18.31
N ALA A 61 -24.22 -37.08 17.17
CA ALA A 61 -23.80 -37.57 15.86
C ALA A 61 -22.28 -37.38 15.64
N LEU A 62 -21.73 -36.25 16.06
CA LEU A 62 -20.29 -35.95 15.98
C LEU A 62 -19.46 -36.92 16.82
N ALA A 63 -19.86 -37.18 18.06
CA ALA A 63 -19.14 -38.10 18.95
C ALA A 63 -19.10 -39.54 18.39
N GLN A 64 -20.16 -40.01 17.73
CA GLN A 64 -20.16 -41.31 17.05
C GLN A 64 -19.14 -41.35 15.88
N ALA A 65 -19.00 -40.27 15.13
CA ALA A 65 -18.09 -40.21 13.98
C ALA A 65 -16.60 -40.14 14.37
N VAL A 66 -16.25 -39.51 15.49
CA VAL A 66 -14.87 -39.47 16.01
C VAL A 66 -14.46 -40.83 16.57
N ARG A 67 -15.35 -41.51 17.32
CA ARG A 67 -15.09 -42.88 17.81
C ARG A 67 -14.76 -43.87 16.68
N ALA A 68 -15.42 -43.73 15.52
CA ALA A 68 -15.14 -44.57 14.36
C ALA A 68 -13.72 -44.34 13.78
N ASN A 69 -13.25 -43.09 13.71
CA ASN A 69 -11.92 -42.77 13.19
C ASN A 69 -10.78 -43.21 14.13
N LEU A 70 -11.02 -43.27 15.44
CA LEU A 70 -10.02 -43.82 16.38
C LEU A 70 -9.72 -45.31 16.15
N LEU A 71 -10.68 -46.06 15.61
CA LEU A 71 -10.51 -47.48 15.28
C LEU A 71 -9.77 -47.66 13.94
N GLU A 72 -10.05 -46.81 12.96
CA GLU A 72 -9.43 -46.84 11.62
C GLU A 72 -8.99 -45.42 11.19
N PRO A 73 -7.78 -44.96 11.61
CA PRO A 73 -7.36 -43.58 11.43
C PRO A 73 -7.17 -43.18 9.96
N ARG A 74 -7.98 -42.22 9.50
CA ARG A 74 -7.76 -41.48 8.24
C ARG A 74 -7.01 -40.16 8.46
N GLY A 75 -6.83 -39.74 9.70
CA GLY A 75 -6.17 -38.50 10.10
C GLY A 75 -6.37 -38.31 11.60
N VAL A 76 -6.00 -37.14 12.11
CA VAL A 76 -6.07 -36.84 13.55
C VAL A 76 -7.28 -35.95 13.85
N ASP A 77 -8.28 -36.46 14.58
CA ASP A 77 -9.41 -35.64 15.08
C ASP A 77 -9.00 -34.90 16.38
N VAL A 78 -9.39 -33.63 16.50
CA VAL A 78 -9.18 -32.76 17.66
C VAL A 78 -10.52 -32.14 18.06
N TRP A 79 -10.95 -32.28 19.31
CA TRP A 79 -12.28 -31.84 19.78
C TRP A 79 -12.19 -30.63 20.72
N VAL A 80 -13.04 -29.62 20.52
CA VAL A 80 -13.16 -28.43 21.36
C VAL A 80 -14.63 -28.05 21.54
N ASP A 81 -15.07 -27.95 22.79
CA ASP A 81 -16.39 -27.42 23.15
C ASP A 81 -16.33 -25.89 23.21
N CYS A 82 -17.24 -25.21 22.50
CA CYS A 82 -17.35 -23.75 22.54
C CYS A 82 -18.19 -23.28 23.75
N ALA A 83 -17.91 -22.08 24.24
CA ALA A 83 -18.52 -21.50 25.44
C ALA A 83 -18.53 -19.98 25.29
N ALA A 84 -19.43 -19.29 25.98
CA ALA A 84 -19.54 -17.83 25.94
C ALA A 84 -18.21 -17.09 26.20
N ALA A 85 -17.35 -17.62 27.07
CA ALA A 85 -16.02 -17.06 27.35
C ALA A 85 -15.09 -17.01 26.12
N HIS A 86 -15.34 -17.84 25.10
CA HIS A 86 -14.62 -17.80 23.82
C HIS A 86 -14.98 -16.59 22.95
N GLU A 87 -15.81 -15.65 23.44
CA GLU A 87 -15.85 -14.29 22.90
C GLU A 87 -14.46 -13.62 22.93
N ASP A 88 -13.63 -13.97 23.92
CA ASP A 88 -12.23 -13.56 24.00
C ASP A 88 -11.40 -14.36 22.98
N PRO A 89 -10.80 -13.68 21.99
CA PRO A 89 -10.04 -14.33 20.92
C PRO A 89 -8.75 -14.97 21.44
N VAL A 90 -8.13 -14.40 22.47
CA VAL A 90 -6.90 -14.94 23.07
C VAL A 90 -7.22 -16.24 23.80
N LEU A 91 -8.32 -16.28 24.54
CA LEU A 91 -8.78 -17.49 25.20
C LEU A 91 -9.13 -18.59 24.19
N LEU A 92 -9.92 -18.25 23.16
CA LEU A 92 -10.26 -19.20 22.09
C LEU A 92 -9.00 -19.73 21.39
N ALA A 93 -8.07 -18.87 20.98
CA ALA A 93 -6.82 -19.29 20.34
C ALA A 93 -5.97 -20.18 21.24
N ARG A 94 -5.88 -19.88 22.55
CA ARG A 94 -5.20 -20.74 23.53
C ARG A 94 -5.86 -22.11 23.63
N THR A 95 -7.19 -22.18 23.70
CA THR A 95 -7.94 -23.45 23.74
C THR A 95 -7.67 -24.29 22.49
N LEU A 96 -7.70 -23.68 21.30
CA LEU A 96 -7.42 -24.37 20.03
C LEU A 96 -5.96 -24.84 19.95
N LEU A 97 -5.00 -24.00 20.33
CA LEU A 97 -3.57 -24.35 20.32
C LEU A 97 -3.24 -25.45 21.33
N ALA A 98 -3.83 -25.40 22.53
CA ALA A 98 -3.65 -26.42 23.55
C ALA A 98 -4.20 -27.79 23.11
N ALA A 99 -5.21 -27.82 22.24
CA ALA A 99 -5.74 -29.04 21.66
C ALA A 99 -4.87 -29.55 20.48
N LEU A 100 -4.27 -28.64 19.70
CA LEU A 100 -3.47 -28.94 18.51
C LEU A 100 -1.98 -29.27 18.79
N SER A 101 -1.44 -28.96 19.97
CA SER A 101 -0.01 -29.12 20.28
C SER A 101 0.24 -29.74 21.66
N THR A 102 1.32 -30.51 21.78
CA THR A 102 1.88 -30.96 23.07
C THR A 102 2.87 -29.98 23.68
N GLU A 103 3.26 -28.93 22.97
CA GLU A 103 4.23 -27.92 23.44
C GLU A 103 3.56 -26.85 24.32
N ASP A 104 4.12 -26.59 25.51
CA ASP A 104 3.58 -25.62 26.48
C ASP A 104 3.92 -24.14 26.15
N ARG A 105 4.67 -23.88 25.07
CA ARG A 105 5.07 -22.51 24.67
C ARG A 105 3.97 -21.81 23.89
N VAL A 106 2.95 -21.35 24.60
CA VAL A 106 1.93 -20.47 24.01
C VAL A 106 2.37 -19.01 24.17
N ARG A 107 2.34 -18.23 23.07
CA ARG A 107 2.58 -16.77 23.11
C ARG A 107 1.67 -16.10 24.15
N ALA A 108 2.07 -14.93 24.64
CA ALA A 108 1.26 -14.19 25.61
C ALA A 108 -0.16 -13.87 25.07
N ALA A 109 -0.32 -13.63 23.76
CA ALA A 109 -1.61 -13.38 23.11
C ALA A 109 -1.68 -14.02 21.71
N PRO A 110 -2.01 -15.33 21.58
CA PRO A 110 -2.15 -15.99 20.29
C PRO A 110 -3.40 -15.53 19.52
N GLY A 111 -3.35 -15.61 18.20
CA GLY A 111 -4.44 -15.29 17.28
C GLY A 111 -4.68 -16.36 16.20
N ALA A 112 -5.52 -16.04 15.21
CA ALA A 112 -5.90 -16.97 14.13
C ALA A 112 -4.70 -17.52 13.34
N ARG A 113 -3.68 -16.68 13.09
CA ARG A 113 -2.46 -17.08 12.37
C ARG A 113 -1.66 -18.12 13.14
N ASP A 114 -1.62 -18.04 14.47
CA ASP A 114 -0.93 -19.03 15.28
C ASP A 114 -1.64 -20.39 15.20
N VAL A 115 -2.99 -20.40 15.21
CA VAL A 115 -3.81 -21.61 15.04
C VAL A 115 -3.60 -22.22 13.65
N VAL A 116 -3.69 -21.42 12.58
CA VAL A 116 -3.43 -21.88 11.21
C VAL A 116 -2.00 -22.36 11.06
N GLY A 117 -1.03 -21.64 11.63
CA GLY A 117 0.37 -22.05 11.66
C GLY A 117 0.57 -23.39 12.36
N ALA A 118 -0.17 -23.67 13.44
CA ALA A 118 -0.16 -24.97 14.10
C ALA A 118 -0.70 -26.08 13.18
N LEU A 119 -1.82 -25.83 12.50
CA LEU A 119 -2.37 -26.77 11.51
C LEU A 119 -1.38 -27.03 10.35
N VAL A 120 -0.68 -26.00 9.88
CA VAL A 120 0.34 -26.13 8.82
C VAL A 120 1.55 -26.92 9.28
N ARG A 121 2.00 -26.77 10.54
CA ARG A 121 3.13 -27.54 11.09
C ARG A 121 2.85 -29.04 11.19
N LEU A 122 1.59 -29.44 11.17
CA LEU A 122 1.18 -30.85 11.17
C LEU A 122 1.19 -31.45 9.74
N ALA A 123 1.34 -30.63 8.70
CA ALA A 123 1.57 -31.12 7.35
C ALA A 123 2.87 -31.96 7.31
N PRO A 124 2.90 -33.05 6.52
CA PRO A 124 1.91 -33.41 5.50
C PRO A 124 0.79 -34.37 5.98
N VAL A 125 0.53 -34.48 7.29
CA VAL A 125 -0.56 -35.30 7.86
C VAL A 125 -1.87 -34.52 7.91
N ASP A 126 -2.99 -35.20 7.66
CA ASP A 126 -4.33 -34.60 7.73
C ASP A 126 -4.86 -34.49 9.17
N VAL A 127 -5.40 -33.31 9.52
CA VAL A 127 -5.93 -32.99 10.87
C VAL A 127 -7.36 -32.43 10.77
N CYS A 128 -8.28 -32.89 11.61
CA CYS A 128 -9.66 -32.42 11.66
C CYS A 128 -9.98 -31.77 13.01
N LEU A 129 -10.28 -30.48 13.01
CA LEU A 129 -10.69 -29.71 14.19
C LEU A 129 -12.21 -29.70 14.30
N VAL A 130 -12.75 -30.27 15.38
CA VAL A 130 -14.18 -30.41 15.67
C VAL A 130 -14.56 -29.40 16.74
N LEU A 131 -15.33 -28.37 16.34
CA LEU A 131 -15.84 -27.33 17.21
C LEU A 131 -17.34 -27.54 17.44
N ASP A 132 -17.70 -27.92 18.67
CA ASP A 132 -19.11 -28.09 19.05
C ASP A 132 -19.66 -26.85 19.74
N ASP A 133 -20.96 -26.60 19.58
CA ASP A 133 -21.69 -25.45 20.11
C ASP A 133 -21.12 -24.06 19.77
N VAL A 134 -20.68 -23.88 18.53
CA VAL A 134 -20.08 -22.63 18.01
C VAL A 134 -20.98 -21.40 18.20
N HIS A 135 -22.31 -21.59 18.28
CA HIS A 135 -23.29 -20.54 18.58
C HIS A 135 -23.11 -19.87 19.95
N GLU A 136 -22.41 -20.50 20.89
CA GLU A 136 -22.03 -19.91 22.18
C GLU A 136 -21.03 -18.76 22.03
N ILE A 137 -20.28 -18.73 20.92
CA ILE A 137 -19.40 -17.61 20.58
C ILE A 137 -20.29 -16.49 20.02
N PRO A 138 -20.45 -15.35 20.72
CA PRO A 138 -21.39 -14.31 20.28
C PRO A 138 -21.06 -13.82 18.87
N ALA A 139 -22.07 -13.70 18.02
CA ALA A 139 -21.91 -13.17 16.67
C ALA A 139 -21.29 -11.76 16.72
N GLY A 140 -20.28 -11.50 15.88
CA GLY A 140 -19.53 -10.24 15.91
C GLY A 140 -18.54 -10.09 17.07
N SER A 141 -18.40 -11.07 17.97
CA SER A 141 -17.33 -11.06 18.97
C SER A 141 -15.94 -11.15 18.31
N PRO A 142 -14.87 -10.70 19.00
CA PRO A 142 -13.52 -10.89 18.48
C PRO A 142 -13.14 -12.38 18.34
N GLY A 143 -13.65 -13.26 19.20
CA GLY A 143 -13.54 -14.71 19.06
C GLY A 143 -14.17 -15.26 17.77
N ALA A 144 -15.38 -14.83 17.42
CA ALA A 144 -16.03 -15.21 16.16
C ALA A 144 -15.21 -14.75 14.93
N ARG A 145 -14.63 -13.55 14.98
CA ARG A 145 -13.72 -13.05 13.93
C ARG A 145 -12.45 -13.90 13.80
N LEU A 146 -11.89 -14.34 14.92
CA LEU A 146 -10.74 -15.25 14.94
C LEU A 146 -11.07 -16.58 14.25
N LEU A 147 -12.19 -17.19 14.59
CA LEU A 147 -12.65 -18.43 13.96
C LEU A 147 -12.90 -18.23 12.45
N GLY A 148 -13.54 -17.13 12.06
CA GLY A 148 -13.74 -16.78 10.66
C GLY A 148 -12.42 -16.62 9.88
N ALA A 149 -11.38 -16.09 10.53
CA ALA A 149 -10.04 -16.03 9.94
C ALA A 149 -9.41 -17.42 9.75
N VAL A 150 -9.59 -18.35 10.70
CA VAL A 150 -9.15 -19.74 10.57
C VAL A 150 -9.88 -20.46 9.42
N VAL A 151 -11.20 -20.30 9.31
CA VAL A 151 -12.01 -20.88 8.22
C VAL A 151 -11.50 -20.46 6.83
N ARG A 152 -11.20 -19.16 6.66
CA ARG A 152 -10.66 -18.62 5.39
C ARG A 152 -9.31 -19.21 5.06
N ALA A 153 -8.43 -19.28 6.06
CA ALA A 153 -7.04 -19.71 5.89
C ALA A 153 -6.81 -21.20 6.16
N LEU A 154 -7.88 -22.02 6.16
CA LEU A 154 -7.79 -23.46 6.45
C LEU A 154 -6.91 -24.18 5.40
N PRO A 155 -5.82 -24.85 5.83
CA PRO A 155 -4.94 -25.64 4.96
C PRO A 155 -5.67 -26.75 4.21
N ALA A 156 -5.19 -27.17 3.03
CA ALA A 156 -5.67 -28.36 2.32
C ALA A 156 -5.34 -29.69 3.05
N THR A 157 -4.43 -29.64 4.02
CA THR A 157 -4.13 -30.72 4.97
C THR A 157 -4.92 -30.61 6.28
N ALA A 158 -5.87 -29.68 6.37
CA ALA A 158 -6.70 -29.48 7.56
C ALA A 158 -8.19 -29.49 7.21
N HIS A 159 -8.97 -29.94 8.17
CA HIS A 159 -10.41 -30.09 8.07
C HIS A 159 -11.08 -29.44 9.29
N LEU A 160 -12.28 -28.91 9.11
CA LEU A 160 -13.02 -28.23 10.17
C LEU A 160 -14.45 -28.76 10.23
N VAL A 161 -14.90 -29.11 11.43
CA VAL A 161 -16.30 -29.44 11.72
C VAL A 161 -16.87 -28.37 12.63
N LEU A 162 -17.96 -27.71 12.22
CA LEU A 162 -18.62 -26.64 12.96
C LEU A 162 -20.05 -27.06 13.32
N SER A 163 -20.39 -27.12 14.61
CA SER A 163 -21.74 -27.48 15.08
C SER A 163 -22.39 -26.36 15.90
N GLY A 164 -23.67 -26.06 15.69
CA GLY A 164 -24.37 -24.97 16.39
C GLY A 164 -25.87 -24.83 16.11
N LEU A 165 -26.55 -23.95 16.85
CA LEU A 165 -27.96 -23.57 16.62
C LEU A 165 -28.11 -22.75 15.33
N ASP A 166 -27.31 -21.72 15.27
CA ASP A 166 -26.92 -20.97 14.09
C ASP A 166 -25.39 -20.86 14.13
N LEU A 167 -24.76 -20.48 13.03
CA LEU A 167 -23.34 -20.12 13.08
C LEU A 167 -23.21 -18.62 13.31
N PRO A 168 -22.20 -18.16 14.07
CA PRO A 168 -21.78 -16.78 13.93
C PRO A 168 -21.45 -16.52 12.46
N ASP A 169 -21.50 -15.27 12.02
CA ASP A 169 -21.25 -14.95 10.61
C ASP A 169 -19.82 -15.36 10.21
N LEU A 170 -19.73 -16.52 9.58
CA LEU A 170 -18.49 -17.18 9.19
C LEU A 170 -18.40 -17.16 7.66
N PRO A 171 -17.21 -16.88 7.11
CA PRO A 171 -16.98 -16.70 5.69
C PRO A 171 -16.97 -18.04 4.91
N LEU A 172 -18.11 -18.71 4.85
CA LEU A 172 -18.27 -20.04 4.25
C LEU A 172 -18.67 -20.01 2.78
N ALA A 173 -19.37 -18.96 2.34
CA ALA A 173 -20.00 -18.86 1.02
C ALA A 173 -19.08 -19.23 -0.16
N ARG A 174 -17.80 -18.81 -0.13
CA ARG A 174 -16.82 -19.15 -1.18
C ARG A 174 -16.55 -20.65 -1.24
N ARG A 175 -16.36 -21.29 -0.08
CA ARG A 175 -16.10 -22.72 0.01
C ARG A 175 -17.34 -23.51 -0.39
N GLU A 176 -18.54 -23.02 -0.09
CA GLU A 176 -19.80 -23.64 -0.53
C GLU A 176 -19.91 -23.67 -2.05
N ALA A 177 -19.65 -22.54 -2.71
CA ALA A 177 -19.64 -22.44 -4.17
C ALA A 177 -18.61 -23.38 -4.82
N ALA A 178 -17.48 -23.63 -4.16
CA ALA A 178 -16.45 -24.56 -4.60
C ALA A 178 -16.79 -26.04 -4.31
N GLY A 179 -17.92 -26.33 -3.67
CA GLY A 179 -18.24 -27.67 -3.20
C GLY A 179 -17.28 -28.15 -2.11
N GLU A 180 -16.69 -27.26 -1.33
CA GLU A 180 -15.76 -27.59 -0.24
C GLU A 180 -16.44 -27.68 1.13
N VAL A 181 -17.72 -27.34 1.20
CA VAL A 181 -18.54 -27.43 2.42
C VAL A 181 -19.54 -28.56 2.30
N VAL A 182 -19.59 -29.42 3.32
CA VAL A 182 -20.69 -30.36 3.52
C VAL A 182 -21.62 -29.75 4.56
N ARG A 183 -22.85 -29.43 4.20
CA ARG A 183 -23.86 -29.01 5.18
C ARG A 183 -24.72 -30.21 5.58
N ILE A 184 -24.85 -30.39 6.89
CA ILE A 184 -25.76 -31.31 7.54
C ILE A 184 -26.75 -30.41 8.28
N GLY A 185 -27.87 -30.13 7.63
CA GLY A 185 -28.88 -29.20 8.10
C GLY A 185 -29.92 -29.84 9.02
N ALA A 186 -30.94 -29.06 9.36
CA ALA A 186 -32.10 -29.55 10.09
C ALA A 186 -32.69 -30.82 9.45
N ASP A 187 -32.87 -30.82 8.12
CA ASP A 187 -33.45 -31.93 7.34
C ASP A 187 -32.63 -33.22 7.40
N ASP A 188 -31.31 -33.12 7.32
CA ASP A 188 -30.41 -34.28 7.42
C ASP A 188 -30.40 -34.88 8.82
N LEU A 189 -30.52 -34.01 9.83
CA LEU A 189 -30.53 -34.39 11.24
C LEU A 189 -31.86 -34.93 11.72
N LEU A 190 -32.93 -34.78 10.94
CA LEU A 190 -34.23 -35.39 11.22
C LEU A 190 -34.09 -36.88 11.43
N PHE A 191 -34.85 -37.45 12.35
CA PHE A 191 -34.97 -38.90 12.39
C PHE A 191 -35.74 -39.37 11.16
N THR A 192 -35.15 -40.34 10.47
CA THR A 192 -35.84 -41.18 9.48
C THR A 192 -36.82 -42.11 10.19
N ASP A 193 -37.81 -42.65 9.47
CA ASP A 193 -38.79 -43.60 10.03
C ASP A 193 -38.13 -44.81 10.70
N VAL A 194 -36.99 -45.26 10.16
CA VAL A 194 -36.18 -46.33 10.75
C VAL A 194 -35.63 -45.91 12.11
N GLU A 195 -35.07 -44.70 12.21
CA GLU A 195 -34.53 -44.15 13.45
C GLU A 195 -35.63 -43.88 14.49
N VAL A 196 -36.78 -43.34 14.05
CA VAL A 196 -38.00 -43.17 14.87
C VAL A 196 -38.48 -44.51 15.42
N GLY A 197 -38.52 -45.55 14.57
CA GLY A 197 -38.89 -46.91 14.96
C GLY A 197 -37.90 -47.58 15.92
N VAL A 198 -36.59 -47.38 15.71
CA VAL A 198 -35.54 -47.85 16.64
C VAL A 198 -35.70 -47.16 18.01
N LEU A 199 -35.94 -45.85 18.03
CA LEU A 199 -36.18 -45.11 19.26
C LEU A 199 -37.44 -45.58 19.98
N GLY A 200 -38.56 -45.74 19.25
CA GLY A 200 -39.82 -46.26 19.78
C GLY A 200 -39.65 -47.66 20.40
N ARG A 201 -38.96 -48.59 19.71
CA ARG A 201 -38.67 -49.93 20.25
C ARG A 201 -37.86 -49.87 21.54
N ARG A 202 -36.81 -49.04 21.59
CA ARG A 202 -35.96 -48.92 22.78
C ARG A 202 -36.69 -48.26 23.96
N LEU A 203 -37.69 -47.41 23.70
CA LEU A 203 -38.51 -46.76 24.71
C LEU A 203 -39.85 -47.47 25.00
N GLY A 204 -40.13 -48.61 24.34
CA GLY A 204 -41.40 -49.33 24.49
C GLY A 204 -42.64 -48.57 23.99
N ARG A 205 -42.51 -47.73 22.95
CA ARG A 205 -43.61 -46.89 22.39
C ARG A 205 -43.81 -47.12 20.88
N GLU A 206 -45.06 -46.98 20.41
CA GLU A 206 -45.41 -47.14 19.00
C GLU A 206 -45.08 -45.89 18.14
N PRO A 207 -44.46 -46.03 16.95
CA PRO A 207 -44.02 -44.90 16.09
C PRO A 207 -45.13 -43.94 15.65
N ALA A 208 -46.37 -44.42 15.52
CA ALA A 208 -47.52 -43.62 15.09
C ALA A 208 -47.80 -42.39 15.99
N ARG A 209 -47.29 -42.39 17.24
CA ARG A 209 -47.46 -41.29 18.19
C ARG A 209 -46.70 -40.01 17.85
N ALA A 210 -45.74 -40.03 16.92
CA ALA A 210 -44.97 -38.83 16.58
C ALA A 210 -45.80 -37.75 15.85
N GLY A 211 -46.81 -38.09 15.04
CA GLY A 211 -47.65 -37.10 14.31
C GLY A 211 -46.96 -36.41 13.12
N ALA A 212 -47.53 -35.29 12.62
CA ALA A 212 -47.07 -34.54 11.43
C ALA A 212 -45.83 -33.64 11.67
N VAL A 213 -45.07 -33.90 12.73
CA VAL A 213 -43.81 -33.20 12.98
C VAL A 213 -42.76 -33.82 12.07
N THR A 214 -42.11 -32.98 11.29
CA THR A 214 -41.24 -33.32 10.17
C THR A 214 -39.92 -33.91 10.64
N GLY A 215 -39.92 -34.98 11.45
CA GLY A 215 -38.74 -35.72 11.91
C GLY A 215 -37.83 -34.99 12.91
N TRP A 216 -38.20 -33.79 13.40
CA TRP A 216 -37.32 -32.97 14.27
C TRP A 216 -36.99 -33.73 15.56
N PRO A 217 -35.73 -34.13 15.83
CA PRO A 217 -35.40 -35.07 16.91
C PRO A 217 -35.92 -34.68 18.31
N ALA A 218 -35.94 -33.39 18.66
CA ALA A 218 -36.54 -32.92 19.90
C ALA A 218 -38.06 -32.92 19.87
N LEU A 219 -38.72 -32.45 18.81
CA LEU A 219 -40.17 -32.53 18.72
C LEU A 219 -40.68 -33.98 18.57
N VAL A 220 -39.92 -34.89 17.97
CA VAL A 220 -40.24 -36.34 17.89
C VAL A 220 -40.08 -37.00 19.26
N ARG A 221 -38.99 -36.71 19.98
CA ARG A 221 -38.83 -37.13 21.38
C ARG A 221 -39.94 -36.55 22.27
N LEU A 222 -40.32 -35.28 22.05
CA LEU A 222 -41.42 -34.61 22.75
C LEU A 222 -42.79 -35.11 22.33
N ALA A 223 -42.99 -35.58 21.09
CA ALA A 223 -44.25 -36.17 20.64
C ALA A 223 -44.44 -37.59 21.21
N PHE A 224 -43.37 -38.39 21.29
CA PHE A 224 -43.38 -39.64 22.07
C PHE A 224 -43.63 -39.40 23.56
N ALA A 225 -43.41 -38.18 24.04
CA ALA A 225 -43.73 -37.75 25.39
C ALA A 225 -45.10 -37.04 25.55
N VAL A 226 -45.61 -36.25 24.58
CA VAL A 226 -46.69 -35.22 24.74
C VAL A 226 -47.72 -35.01 23.56
N GLY A 227 -47.41 -34.66 22.28
CA GLY A 227 -48.38 -34.56 21.12
C GLY A 227 -48.17 -33.47 19.98
N PRO A 228 -48.96 -33.35 18.84
CA PRO A 228 -48.60 -32.63 17.55
C PRO A 228 -49.14 -31.21 17.15
N ALA A 229 -50.24 -30.64 17.69
CA ALA A 229 -50.94 -29.47 17.10
C ALA A 229 -50.34 -28.05 17.37
N ALA A 230 -49.09 -27.93 17.81
CA ALA A 230 -48.58 -26.73 18.47
C ALA A 230 -47.61 -25.83 17.65
N SER A 231 -47.55 -25.92 16.30
CA SER A 231 -46.35 -25.51 15.52
C SER A 231 -46.38 -24.26 14.58
N TRP A 232 -47.49 -23.80 13.96
CA TRP A 232 -47.49 -22.66 12.96
C TRP A 232 -48.28 -21.41 13.33
N ARG A 233 -49.21 -21.61 14.27
CA ARG A 233 -49.65 -20.55 15.16
C ARG A 233 -48.45 -19.75 15.70
N TYR A 234 -47.35 -20.46 15.94
CA TYR A 234 -46.05 -19.95 16.37
C TYR A 234 -45.28 -19.02 15.38
N ALA A 235 -45.69 -18.70 14.13
CA ALA A 235 -44.85 -17.84 13.24
C ALA A 235 -45.43 -16.45 12.96
N ARG A 236 -46.73 -16.36 12.63
CA ARG A 236 -47.43 -15.07 12.46
C ARG A 236 -47.81 -14.45 13.81
N GLU A 237 -48.20 -15.28 14.80
CA GLU A 237 -48.45 -14.81 16.18
C GLU A 237 -47.15 -14.50 16.93
N GLU A 238 -46.00 -15.04 16.52
CA GLU A 238 -44.73 -14.80 17.23
C GLU A 238 -43.76 -13.82 16.52
N VAL A 239 -44.06 -13.35 15.29
CA VAL A 239 -43.10 -12.51 14.51
C VAL A 239 -43.63 -11.14 14.05
N LEU A 240 -44.58 -11.03 13.09
CA LEU A 240 -44.94 -9.74 12.40
C LEU A 240 -45.98 -8.88 13.14
N GLU A 241 -47.03 -9.51 13.68
CA GLU A 241 -48.07 -8.82 14.48
C GLU A 241 -47.54 -8.40 15.86
N VAL A 242 -46.36 -8.91 16.22
CA VAL A 242 -45.63 -8.60 17.45
C VAL A 242 -44.63 -7.43 17.24
N LEU A 243 -44.47 -6.91 16.00
CA LEU A 243 -43.52 -5.82 15.73
C LEU A 243 -44.10 -4.44 16.13
N PRO A 244 -43.40 -3.67 16.99
CA PRO A 244 -43.81 -2.32 17.40
C PRO A 244 -43.91 -1.31 16.25
N ALA A 245 -44.77 -0.30 16.38
CA ALA A 245 -44.96 0.75 15.37
C ALA A 245 -43.66 1.52 15.02
N GLY A 246 -42.77 1.74 15.99
CA GLY A 246 -41.46 2.36 15.76
C GLY A 246 -40.52 1.51 14.91
N GLN A 247 -40.58 0.17 15.04
CA GLN A 247 -39.78 -0.74 14.21
C GLN A 247 -40.26 -0.78 12.75
N ARG A 248 -41.53 -0.49 12.50
CA ARG A 248 -42.07 -0.32 11.13
C ARG A 248 -41.59 0.97 10.47
N THR A 249 -41.58 2.09 11.19
CA THR A 249 -41.06 3.37 10.68
C THR A 249 -39.53 3.34 10.47
N ALA A 250 -38.80 2.63 11.35
CA ALA A 250 -37.36 2.41 11.20
C ALA A 250 -37.02 1.66 9.91
N LEU A 251 -37.83 0.63 9.57
CA LEU A 251 -37.68 -0.14 8.35
C LEU A 251 -37.87 0.74 7.08
N ALA A 252 -38.77 1.74 7.13
CA ALA A 252 -39.00 2.70 6.03
C ALA A 252 -37.90 3.77 5.90
N ALA A 253 -37.40 4.32 7.01
CA ALA A 253 -36.31 5.30 6.99
C ALA A 253 -34.98 4.69 6.50
N LEU A 254 -34.70 3.45 6.91
CA LEU A 254 -33.54 2.70 6.45
C LEU A 254 -33.58 2.44 4.93
N SER A 255 -34.77 2.22 4.36
CA SER A 255 -34.96 2.09 2.91
C SER A 255 -34.65 3.39 2.15
N ALA A 256 -35.02 4.57 2.67
CA ALA A 256 -34.76 5.87 2.03
C ALA A 256 -33.28 6.28 2.02
N LEU A 257 -32.54 5.95 3.08
CA LEU A 257 -31.09 6.17 3.18
C LEU A 257 -30.30 5.11 2.37
N GLY A 258 -30.92 3.95 2.09
CA GLY A 258 -30.37 2.81 1.36
C GLY A 258 -29.32 2.01 2.15
N CYS A 259 -28.44 2.70 2.86
CA CYS A 259 -27.45 2.14 3.78
C CYS A 259 -27.14 3.20 4.84
N ALA A 260 -27.47 2.90 6.09
CA ALA A 260 -27.32 3.85 7.19
C ALA A 260 -27.11 3.16 8.53
N ASP A 261 -26.50 3.88 9.46
CA ASP A 261 -26.39 3.48 10.85
C ASP A 261 -27.66 3.85 11.65
N ALA A 262 -27.69 3.47 12.93
CA ALA A 262 -28.84 3.72 13.78
C ALA A 262 -29.09 5.22 14.05
N ALA A 263 -28.05 6.06 14.09
CA ALA A 263 -28.20 7.50 14.35
C ALA A 263 -28.77 8.21 13.12
N GLU A 264 -28.27 7.88 11.93
CA GLU A 264 -28.76 8.39 10.66
C GLU A 264 -30.23 7.98 10.43
N VAL A 265 -30.57 6.71 10.67
CA VAL A 265 -31.96 6.23 10.55
C VAL A 265 -32.87 6.89 11.58
N ALA A 266 -32.40 7.13 12.82
CA ALA A 266 -33.19 7.86 13.83
C ALA A 266 -33.41 9.33 13.43
N ALA A 267 -32.38 9.99 12.89
CA ALA A 267 -32.44 11.37 12.41
C ALA A 267 -33.40 11.54 11.23
N VAL A 268 -33.61 10.50 10.42
CA VAL A 268 -34.62 10.49 9.35
C VAL A 268 -35.99 10.05 9.88
N ALA A 269 -36.08 8.97 10.65
CA ALA A 269 -37.34 8.41 11.17
C ALA A 269 -38.03 9.32 12.20
N GLY A 270 -37.28 10.19 12.90
CA GLY A 270 -37.81 11.03 13.99
C GLY A 270 -38.13 10.27 15.27
N LEU A 271 -37.53 9.09 15.44
CA LEU A 271 -37.68 8.24 16.61
C LEU A 271 -36.42 7.39 16.84
N PRO A 272 -36.14 6.95 18.07
CA PRO A 272 -35.05 6.01 18.37
C PRO A 272 -35.26 4.68 17.64
N VAL A 273 -34.20 4.09 17.08
CA VAL A 273 -34.26 2.84 16.30
C VAL A 273 -33.27 1.78 16.80
N ASP A 274 -33.69 0.51 16.78
CA ASP A 274 -32.85 -0.67 17.04
C ASP A 274 -32.82 -1.57 15.80
N LEU A 275 -31.78 -1.40 14.99
CA LEU A 275 -31.64 -2.11 13.71
C LEU A 275 -31.12 -3.55 13.89
N ALA A 276 -30.38 -3.84 14.97
CA ALA A 276 -29.88 -5.18 15.30
C ALA A 276 -31.01 -6.09 15.81
N GLY A 277 -31.89 -5.54 16.65
CA GLY A 277 -33.11 -6.22 17.08
C GLY A 277 -34.06 -6.47 15.92
N LEU A 278 -34.15 -5.54 14.97
CA LEU A 278 -34.94 -5.71 13.75
C LEU A 278 -34.42 -6.89 12.92
N ALA A 279 -33.11 -7.00 12.70
CA ALA A 279 -32.51 -8.06 11.88
C ALA A 279 -32.63 -9.49 12.45
N ARG A 280 -32.59 -9.65 13.79
CA ARG A 280 -32.72 -10.97 14.45
C ARG A 280 -34.15 -11.51 14.49
N ARG A 281 -35.12 -10.61 14.57
CA ARG A 281 -36.54 -10.94 14.76
C ARG A 281 -37.29 -11.02 13.45
N VAL A 282 -36.85 -10.25 12.47
CA VAL A 282 -37.48 -10.15 11.17
C VAL A 282 -36.62 -10.91 10.17
N PRO A 283 -37.06 -12.09 9.69
CA PRO A 283 -36.32 -12.80 8.65
C PRO A 283 -36.13 -11.87 7.44
N LEU A 284 -34.97 -11.95 6.75
CA LEU A 284 -34.64 -11.17 5.53
C LEU A 284 -34.26 -9.67 5.74
N VAL A 285 -33.76 -9.26 6.90
CA VAL A 285 -33.09 -7.95 7.13
C VAL A 285 -31.59 -8.18 7.38
N THR A 286 -30.71 -7.42 6.71
CA THR A 286 -29.26 -7.72 6.66
C THR A 286 -28.42 -6.61 7.28
N ALA A 287 -27.50 -6.96 8.18
CA ALA A 287 -26.47 -6.04 8.68
C ALA A 287 -25.27 -6.01 7.72
N LEU A 288 -24.64 -4.85 7.57
CA LEU A 288 -23.41 -4.66 6.79
C LEU A 288 -22.20 -4.54 7.73
N ASP A 289 -21.02 -4.87 7.20
CA ASP A 289 -19.78 -4.97 7.98
C ASP A 289 -19.32 -3.66 8.64
N ASP A 290 -19.84 -2.51 8.21
CA ASP A 290 -19.47 -1.17 8.67
C ASP A 290 -20.45 -0.59 9.71
N GLY A 291 -21.27 -1.44 10.33
CA GLY A 291 -22.25 -1.03 11.35
C GLY A 291 -23.52 -0.40 10.76
N ARG A 292 -23.64 -0.34 9.44
CA ARG A 292 -24.84 0.09 8.74
C ARG A 292 -25.73 -1.11 8.42
N TYR A 293 -26.99 -0.85 8.11
CA TYR A 293 -27.97 -1.89 7.81
C TYR A 293 -28.51 -1.73 6.39
N ARG A 294 -29.06 -2.82 5.86
CA ARG A 294 -29.77 -2.84 4.58
C ARG A 294 -30.96 -3.78 4.65
N VAL A 295 -32.06 -3.36 4.04
CA VAL A 295 -33.30 -4.13 3.93
C VAL A 295 -33.37 -4.78 2.55
N HIS A 296 -33.81 -6.04 2.47
CA HIS A 296 -34.05 -6.71 1.19
C HIS A 296 -35.30 -6.13 0.52
N ASP A 297 -35.29 -6.00 -0.80
CA ASP A 297 -36.39 -5.42 -1.58
C ASP A 297 -37.77 -6.12 -1.41
N LEU A 298 -37.83 -7.36 -0.89
CA LEU A 298 -39.07 -8.10 -0.56
C LEU A 298 -39.83 -7.46 0.62
N TRP A 299 -39.11 -6.76 1.49
CA TRP A 299 -39.71 -5.91 2.51
C TRP A 299 -40.16 -4.56 1.92
N THR A 300 -39.49 -4.02 0.89
CA THR A 300 -39.97 -2.84 0.15
C THR A 300 -41.36 -3.11 -0.44
N GLU A 301 -41.62 -4.35 -0.92
CA GLU A 301 -42.94 -4.82 -1.38
C GLU A 301 -43.97 -4.98 -0.24
N ALA A 302 -43.60 -5.65 0.86
CA ALA A 302 -44.48 -5.78 2.04
C ALA A 302 -44.84 -4.43 2.70
N LEU A 303 -44.08 -3.36 2.43
CA LEU A 303 -44.28 -2.00 2.93
C LEU A 303 -45.03 -1.06 1.96
N THR A 304 -45.28 -1.47 0.72
CA THR A 304 -45.97 -0.65 -0.29
C THR A 304 -47.46 -0.38 0.02
N GLY A 305 -48.09 -1.23 0.85
CA GLY A 305 -49.52 -1.14 1.21
C GLY A 305 -49.86 -0.15 2.33
N THR A 306 -48.88 0.47 2.98
CA THR A 306 -49.09 1.50 4.01
C THR A 306 -49.03 2.91 3.39
N ALA A 307 -50.20 3.53 3.22
CA ALA A 307 -50.49 4.72 2.41
C ALA A 307 -49.50 5.92 2.48
N ALA A 308 -49.12 6.44 1.29
CA ALA A 308 -48.62 7.79 1.00
C ALA A 308 -47.36 8.33 1.75
N ARG A 309 -46.22 8.25 1.04
CA ARG A 309 -44.98 9.07 1.11
C ARG A 309 -45.00 10.27 2.08
N THR A 310 -43.96 10.39 2.92
CA THR A 310 -43.68 11.57 3.74
C THR A 310 -42.57 12.42 3.06
N PRO A 311 -42.87 13.51 2.32
CA PRO A 311 -41.84 14.41 1.74
C PRO A 311 -40.76 14.85 2.75
N HIS A 312 -41.15 14.91 4.02
CA HIS A 312 -40.28 15.20 5.15
C HIS A 312 -39.15 14.17 5.34
N LEU A 313 -39.33 12.89 4.99
CA LEU A 313 -38.28 11.87 5.12
C LEU A 313 -37.16 12.06 4.08
N HIS A 314 -37.50 12.43 2.84
CA HIS A 314 -36.49 12.66 1.79
C HIS A 314 -35.65 13.91 2.05
N ARG A 315 -36.26 15.01 2.50
CA ARG A 315 -35.52 16.22 2.89
C ARG A 315 -34.60 15.97 4.09
N ARG A 316 -35.07 15.22 5.09
CA ARG A 316 -34.24 14.82 6.24
C ARG A 316 -33.09 13.91 5.83
N ALA A 317 -33.33 12.96 4.91
CA ALA A 317 -32.28 12.10 4.39
C ALA A 317 -31.22 12.89 3.61
N ALA A 318 -31.63 13.87 2.78
CA ALA A 318 -30.69 14.73 2.06
C ALA A 318 -29.87 15.64 2.98
N ALA A 319 -30.49 16.19 4.05
CA ALA A 319 -29.79 16.97 5.06
C ALA A 319 -28.74 16.12 5.80
N VAL A 320 -29.11 14.91 6.25
CA VAL A 320 -28.16 13.98 6.90
C VAL A 320 -26.99 13.60 5.97
N LEU A 321 -27.24 13.45 4.67
CA LEU A 321 -26.18 13.19 3.69
C LEU A 321 -25.28 14.41 3.43
N ALA A 322 -25.85 15.62 3.43
CA ALA A 322 -25.09 16.87 3.28
C ALA A 322 -24.20 17.15 4.50
N ASP A 323 -24.72 16.95 5.72
CA ASP A 323 -23.95 17.08 6.97
C ASP A 323 -22.80 16.07 7.04
N ARG A 324 -22.95 14.92 6.39
CA ARG A 324 -21.89 13.90 6.24
C ARG A 324 -20.81 14.29 5.21
N GLY A 325 -20.98 15.40 4.50
CA GLY A 325 -20.12 15.80 3.38
C GLY A 325 -20.36 14.99 2.10
N ASP A 326 -21.39 14.14 2.05
CA ASP A 326 -21.76 13.36 0.85
C ASP A 326 -22.76 14.14 -0.01
N LEU A 327 -22.31 15.31 -0.47
CA LEU A 327 -23.10 16.19 -1.33
C LEU A 327 -23.55 15.46 -2.60
N ALA A 328 -22.74 14.53 -3.13
CA ALA A 328 -23.09 13.74 -4.30
C ALA A 328 -24.35 12.88 -4.12
N ARG A 329 -24.48 12.15 -2.99
CA ARG A 329 -25.70 11.38 -2.70
C ARG A 329 -26.88 12.26 -2.29
N ALA A 330 -26.64 13.36 -1.58
CA ALA A 330 -27.69 14.33 -1.26
C ALA A 330 -28.34 14.88 -2.55
N GLY A 331 -27.53 15.25 -3.54
CA GLY A 331 -28.00 15.66 -4.87
C GLY A 331 -28.77 14.56 -5.60
N ALA A 332 -28.37 13.29 -5.45
CA ALA A 332 -29.10 12.15 -6.06
C ALA A 332 -30.47 11.87 -5.39
N VAL A 333 -30.61 12.14 -4.08
CA VAL A 333 -31.90 12.10 -3.39
C VAL A 333 -32.80 13.23 -3.89
N ALA A 334 -32.27 14.45 -4.03
CA ALA A 334 -33.01 15.59 -4.57
C ALA A 334 -33.49 15.35 -6.02
N CYS A 335 -32.62 14.80 -6.88
CA CYS A 335 -32.97 14.47 -8.26
C CYS A 335 -34.08 13.38 -8.34
N ARG A 336 -33.99 12.30 -7.53
CA ARG A 336 -35.01 11.23 -7.50
C ARG A 336 -36.35 11.70 -6.95
N ALA A 337 -36.32 12.62 -5.99
CA ALA A 337 -37.51 13.25 -5.43
C ALA A 337 -38.07 14.39 -6.30
N GLN A 338 -37.33 14.81 -7.34
CA GLN A 338 -37.60 15.99 -8.16
C GLN A 338 -37.74 17.29 -7.34
N ASP A 339 -36.97 17.41 -6.25
CA ASP A 339 -36.93 18.60 -5.39
C ASP A 339 -35.81 19.55 -5.87
N TRP A 340 -36.12 20.39 -6.86
CA TRP A 340 -35.16 21.31 -7.47
C TRP A 340 -34.72 22.45 -6.54
N SER A 341 -35.58 22.82 -5.57
CA SER A 341 -35.22 23.81 -4.55
C SER A 341 -34.08 23.32 -3.65
N LEU A 342 -34.15 22.05 -3.24
CA LEU A 342 -33.10 21.41 -2.47
C LEU A 342 -31.79 21.28 -3.28
N LEU A 343 -31.88 21.00 -4.59
CA LEU A 343 -30.69 20.93 -5.45
C LEU A 343 -30.01 22.30 -5.62
N ALA A 344 -30.77 23.39 -5.66
CA ALA A 344 -30.23 24.76 -5.71
C ALA A 344 -29.47 25.12 -4.42
N GLU A 345 -30.00 24.76 -3.25
CA GLU A 345 -29.31 24.93 -1.96
C GLU A 345 -27.99 24.15 -1.92
N LEU A 346 -28.01 22.89 -2.35
CA LEU A 346 -26.81 22.05 -2.42
C LEU A 346 -25.78 22.57 -3.44
N ALA A 347 -26.21 23.24 -4.53
CA ALA A 347 -25.31 23.83 -5.53
C ALA A 347 -24.50 24.99 -4.96
N VAL A 348 -25.14 25.88 -4.18
CA VAL A 348 -24.45 26.95 -3.45
C VAL A 348 -23.48 26.36 -2.42
N GLU A 349 -23.93 25.36 -1.67
CA GLU A 349 -23.09 24.70 -0.66
C GLU A 349 -21.88 23.99 -1.28
N LEU A 350 -22.04 23.38 -2.45
CA LEU A 350 -20.93 22.80 -3.19
C LEU A 350 -19.87 23.85 -3.55
N VAL A 351 -20.27 25.02 -4.05
CA VAL A 351 -19.32 26.10 -4.36
C VAL A 351 -18.68 26.64 -3.08
N ASN A 352 -19.47 26.89 -2.04
CA ASN A 352 -19.00 27.37 -0.74
C ASN A 352 -17.92 26.45 -0.11
N THR A 353 -18.16 25.14 -0.14
CA THR A 353 -17.26 24.13 0.44
C THR A 353 -16.11 23.73 -0.48
N THR A 354 -16.02 24.27 -1.70
CA THR A 354 -14.98 23.92 -2.67
C THR A 354 -14.42 25.14 -3.41
N LEU A 355 -14.58 26.35 -2.86
CA LEU A 355 -14.00 27.59 -3.38
C LEU A 355 -12.54 27.33 -3.80
N SER A 356 -12.20 27.58 -5.07
CA SER A 356 -10.90 27.34 -5.71
C SER A 356 -10.44 25.88 -5.96
N ALA A 357 -11.33 24.88 -5.78
CA ALA A 357 -11.07 23.46 -6.04
C ALA A 357 -12.35 22.65 -6.39
N LEU A 358 -13.23 23.20 -7.24
CA LEU A 358 -14.55 22.62 -7.55
C LEU A 358 -14.47 21.20 -8.18
N PRO A 359 -15.26 20.21 -7.71
CA PRO A 359 -15.44 18.91 -8.35
C PRO A 359 -16.20 19.01 -9.70
N ARG A 360 -15.50 19.42 -10.76
CA ARG A 360 -16.08 19.75 -12.09
C ARG A 360 -17.10 18.73 -12.61
N ALA A 361 -16.76 17.44 -12.59
CA ALA A 361 -17.64 16.38 -13.10
C ALA A 361 -18.96 16.23 -12.31
N LEU A 362 -18.96 16.57 -11.02
CA LEU A 362 -20.19 16.58 -10.21
C LEU A 362 -21.05 17.79 -10.55
N ALA A 363 -20.44 18.97 -10.65
CA ALA A 363 -21.12 20.22 -11.02
C ALA A 363 -21.80 20.11 -12.40
N GLU A 364 -21.09 19.57 -13.40
CA GLU A 364 -21.62 19.35 -14.75
C GLU A 364 -22.82 18.39 -14.76
N ARG A 365 -22.79 17.31 -13.96
CA ARG A 365 -23.92 16.36 -13.85
C ARG A 365 -25.17 17.00 -13.24
N TRP A 366 -25.00 17.84 -12.23
CA TRP A 366 -26.14 18.54 -11.62
C TRP A 366 -26.73 19.57 -12.58
N LEU A 367 -25.90 20.37 -13.23
CA LEU A 367 -26.34 21.32 -14.24
C LEU A 367 -27.10 20.63 -15.40
N ALA A 368 -26.68 19.42 -15.80
CA ALA A 368 -27.37 18.65 -16.84
C ALA A 368 -28.73 18.06 -16.40
N ALA A 369 -28.96 17.85 -15.10
CA ALA A 369 -30.22 17.32 -14.56
C ALA A 369 -31.30 18.39 -14.36
N VAL A 370 -30.90 19.66 -14.28
CA VAL A 370 -31.80 20.80 -14.03
C VAL A 370 -32.71 21.05 -15.26
N PRO A 371 -34.03 21.20 -15.07
CA PRO A 371 -34.94 21.56 -16.16
C PRO A 371 -34.56 22.90 -16.83
N PRO A 372 -34.73 23.06 -18.15
CA PRO A 372 -34.35 24.29 -18.88
C PRO A 372 -34.93 25.58 -18.29
N ALA A 373 -36.13 25.53 -17.71
CA ALA A 373 -36.80 26.66 -17.07
C ALA A 373 -36.10 27.18 -15.81
N LEU A 374 -35.23 26.38 -15.20
CA LEU A 374 -34.55 26.70 -13.94
C LEU A 374 -33.06 27.01 -14.13
N VAL A 375 -32.52 26.96 -15.36
CA VAL A 375 -31.07 27.19 -15.63
C VAL A 375 -30.61 28.62 -15.29
N SER A 376 -31.53 29.58 -15.33
CA SER A 376 -31.28 30.98 -14.96
C SER A 376 -31.41 31.23 -13.45
N ASP A 377 -31.69 30.20 -12.65
CA ASP A 377 -31.69 30.34 -11.20
C ASP A 377 -30.29 30.77 -10.71
N PRO A 378 -30.19 31.80 -9.85
CA PRO A 378 -28.92 32.34 -9.39
C PRO A 378 -27.97 31.30 -8.76
N ALA A 379 -28.49 30.27 -8.10
CA ALA A 379 -27.67 29.19 -7.53
C ALA A 379 -26.96 28.37 -8.61
N PHE A 380 -27.66 28.07 -9.72
CA PHE A 380 -27.07 27.35 -10.85
C PHE A 380 -26.17 28.25 -11.71
N LEU A 381 -26.41 29.56 -11.75
CA LEU A 381 -25.48 30.53 -12.35
C LEU A 381 -24.14 30.55 -11.61
N LEU A 382 -24.17 30.58 -10.27
CA LEU A 382 -22.95 30.49 -9.44
C LEU A 382 -22.17 29.19 -9.70
N LEU A 383 -22.86 28.04 -9.70
CA LEU A 383 -22.23 26.74 -9.98
C LEU A 383 -21.62 26.69 -11.39
N ARG A 384 -22.31 27.27 -12.39
CA ARG A 384 -21.81 27.37 -13.77
C ARG A 384 -20.59 28.26 -13.89
N ALA A 385 -20.57 29.41 -13.21
CA ALA A 385 -19.40 30.30 -13.20
C ALA A 385 -18.18 29.63 -12.55
N ALA A 386 -18.37 28.92 -11.44
CA ALA A 386 -17.30 28.16 -10.78
C ALA A 386 -16.76 27.03 -11.69
N ALA A 387 -17.63 26.33 -12.42
CA ALA A 387 -17.23 25.30 -13.38
C ALA A 387 -16.50 25.87 -14.62
N ALA A 388 -16.93 27.05 -15.10
CA ALA A 388 -16.26 27.76 -16.18
C ALA A 388 -14.85 28.22 -15.77
N HIS A 389 -14.71 28.84 -14.59
CA HIS A 389 -13.41 29.23 -14.04
C HIS A 389 -12.44 28.05 -13.89
N ALA A 390 -12.93 26.90 -13.44
CA ALA A 390 -12.12 25.68 -13.32
C ALA A 390 -11.63 25.16 -14.69
N THR A 391 -12.31 25.52 -15.78
CA THR A 391 -11.98 25.07 -17.15
C THR A 391 -11.09 26.08 -17.86
N ASP A 392 -11.48 27.35 -17.85
CA ASP A 392 -10.77 28.47 -18.46
C ASP A 392 -10.94 29.71 -17.57
N PHE A 393 -9.95 29.98 -16.73
CA PHE A 393 -9.98 31.14 -15.84
C PHE A 393 -9.80 32.47 -16.58
N ALA A 394 -9.34 32.44 -17.84
CA ALA A 394 -9.08 33.63 -18.63
C ALA A 394 -10.36 34.19 -19.27
N ASP A 395 -11.45 33.41 -19.36
CA ASP A 395 -12.73 33.83 -19.93
C ASP A 395 -13.33 35.01 -19.15
N PRO A 396 -13.39 36.23 -19.73
CA PRO A 396 -13.99 37.38 -19.07
C PRO A 396 -15.51 37.25 -18.94
N GLY A 397 -16.15 36.34 -19.68
CA GLY A 397 -17.59 36.05 -19.61
C GLY A 397 -18.03 35.52 -18.24
N ILE A 398 -17.10 34.98 -17.44
CA ILE A 398 -17.36 34.51 -16.08
C ILE A 398 -17.87 35.65 -15.18
N ASP A 399 -17.32 36.86 -15.33
CA ASP A 399 -17.69 38.02 -14.50
C ASP A 399 -19.16 38.39 -14.69
N ALA A 400 -19.66 38.34 -15.92
CA ALA A 400 -21.06 38.62 -16.22
C ALA A 400 -22.01 37.60 -15.57
N VAL A 401 -21.62 36.31 -15.56
CA VAL A 401 -22.40 35.25 -14.91
C VAL A 401 -22.38 35.43 -13.38
N LEU A 402 -21.24 35.79 -12.80
CA LEU A 402 -21.12 36.07 -11.37
C LEU A 402 -21.89 37.32 -10.96
N ASP A 403 -21.92 38.35 -11.80
CA ASP A 403 -22.73 39.55 -11.55
C ASP A 403 -24.22 39.22 -11.57
N LEU A 404 -24.70 38.38 -12.49
CA LEU A 404 -26.09 37.92 -12.48
C LEU A 404 -26.42 37.09 -11.24
N ALA A 405 -25.52 36.19 -10.82
CA ALA A 405 -25.68 35.41 -9.60
C ALA A 405 -25.70 36.30 -8.35
N TRP A 406 -24.86 37.34 -8.32
CA TRP A 406 -24.80 38.33 -7.23
C TRP A 406 -26.16 39.01 -7.05
N HIS A 407 -26.72 39.60 -8.10
CA HIS A 407 -28.00 40.31 -8.04
C HIS A 407 -29.17 39.41 -7.62
N GLY A 408 -29.11 38.11 -7.89
CA GLY A 408 -30.15 37.15 -7.53
C GLY A 408 -30.01 36.51 -6.15
N LEU A 409 -28.87 36.69 -5.46
CA LEU A 409 -28.56 36.05 -4.16
C LEU A 409 -28.23 37.06 -3.05
N THR A 410 -28.39 38.36 -3.30
CA THR A 410 -28.07 39.44 -2.34
C THR A 410 -28.93 39.47 -1.08
N ASP A 411 -30.10 38.81 -1.07
CA ASP A 411 -31.04 38.84 0.06
C ASP A 411 -30.61 38.00 1.27
N ARG A 412 -29.43 37.33 1.20
CA ARG A 412 -28.83 36.54 2.29
C ARG A 412 -27.33 36.79 2.37
N ASP A 413 -26.87 37.50 3.40
CA ASP A 413 -25.47 37.92 3.61
C ASP A 413 -24.44 36.78 3.41
N THR A 414 -24.78 35.57 3.85
CA THR A 414 -23.89 34.40 3.76
C THR A 414 -23.72 33.88 2.33
N ILE A 415 -24.74 34.00 1.47
CA ILE A 415 -24.68 33.52 0.08
C ILE A 415 -24.00 34.56 -0.82
N ALA A 416 -24.27 35.86 -0.59
CA ALA A 416 -23.58 36.95 -1.27
C ALA A 416 -22.05 36.83 -1.11
N ALA A 417 -21.58 36.48 0.09
CA ALA A 417 -20.17 36.24 0.38
C ALA A 417 -19.55 35.10 -0.48
N VAL A 418 -20.30 34.04 -0.81
CA VAL A 418 -19.81 32.93 -1.66
C VAL A 418 -19.62 33.40 -3.10
N VAL A 419 -20.58 34.14 -3.64
CA VAL A 419 -20.49 34.71 -5.00
C VAL A 419 -19.30 35.67 -5.09
N LEU A 420 -19.14 36.53 -4.08
CA LEU A 420 -18.02 37.47 -3.99
C LEU A 420 -16.68 36.74 -3.91
N GLY A 421 -16.57 35.71 -3.06
CA GLY A 421 -15.37 34.89 -2.95
C GLY A 421 -14.97 34.25 -4.28
N GLN A 422 -15.93 33.69 -5.01
CA GLN A 422 -15.69 33.12 -6.35
C GLN A 422 -15.26 34.21 -7.36
N ALA A 423 -15.83 35.42 -7.29
CA ALA A 423 -15.44 36.55 -8.12
C ALA A 423 -14.01 37.03 -7.84
N VAL A 424 -13.62 37.11 -6.57
CA VAL A 424 -12.24 37.47 -6.16
C VAL A 424 -11.24 36.44 -6.70
N ILE A 425 -11.50 35.15 -6.56
CA ILE A 425 -10.63 34.08 -7.08
C ILE A 425 -10.47 34.20 -8.60
N THR A 426 -11.57 34.47 -9.31
CA THR A 426 -11.57 34.62 -10.77
C THR A 426 -10.77 35.86 -11.20
N ALA A 427 -11.00 37.01 -10.56
CA ALA A 427 -10.29 38.25 -10.87
C ALA A 427 -8.80 38.19 -10.50
N HIS A 428 -8.44 37.60 -9.36
CA HIS A 428 -7.05 37.37 -8.95
C HIS A 428 -6.31 36.46 -9.93
N SER A 429 -6.98 35.41 -10.43
CA SER A 429 -6.39 34.50 -11.42
C SER A 429 -6.04 35.23 -12.71
N ARG A 430 -6.83 36.22 -13.12
CA ARG A 430 -6.56 37.10 -14.28
C ARG A 430 -5.65 38.30 -13.98
N ALA A 431 -5.27 38.51 -12.72
CA ALA A 431 -4.57 39.73 -12.25
C ALA A 431 -5.31 41.04 -12.58
N ASP A 432 -6.64 41.02 -12.53
CA ASP A 432 -7.51 42.15 -12.91
C ASP A 432 -7.71 43.11 -11.73
N VAL A 433 -6.81 44.10 -11.60
CA VAL A 433 -6.84 45.10 -10.52
C VAL A 433 -8.14 45.93 -10.54
N GLY A 434 -8.63 46.28 -11.72
CA GLY A 434 -9.85 47.07 -11.89
C GLY A 434 -11.06 46.35 -11.31
N ARG A 435 -11.20 45.06 -11.65
CA ARG A 435 -12.26 44.21 -11.11
C ARG A 435 -12.09 43.96 -9.61
N LEU A 436 -10.87 43.71 -9.12
CA LEU A 436 -10.61 43.53 -7.69
C LEU A 436 -10.99 44.78 -6.87
N ALA A 437 -10.68 45.98 -7.36
CA ALA A 437 -11.04 47.24 -6.70
C ALA A 437 -12.57 47.48 -6.71
N GLU A 438 -13.26 47.08 -7.78
CA GLU A 438 -14.72 47.09 -7.83
C GLU A 438 -15.33 46.13 -6.80
N LEU A 439 -14.84 44.88 -6.74
CA LEU A 439 -15.29 43.88 -5.77
C LEU A 439 -15.01 44.32 -4.33
N ALA A 440 -13.94 45.08 -4.09
CA ALA A 440 -13.61 45.63 -2.76
C ALA A 440 -14.67 46.60 -2.26
N ARG A 441 -15.11 47.52 -3.12
CA ARG A 441 -16.23 48.42 -2.81
C ARG A 441 -17.51 47.64 -2.51
N ARG A 442 -17.81 46.61 -3.31
CA ARG A 442 -18.97 45.72 -3.05
C ARG A 442 -18.88 44.99 -1.71
N ALA A 443 -17.67 44.61 -1.27
CA ALA A 443 -17.44 43.97 0.02
C ALA A 443 -17.64 44.94 1.20
N ASP A 444 -17.31 46.21 1.02
CA ASP A 444 -17.51 47.26 2.02
C ASP A 444 -18.99 47.63 2.19
N ASP A 445 -19.75 47.60 1.10
CA ASP A 445 -21.17 47.95 1.04
C ASP A 445 -22.13 46.84 1.54
N LEU A 446 -21.62 45.65 1.93
CA LEU A 446 -22.45 44.56 2.46
C LEU A 446 -23.15 44.98 3.78
N PRO A 447 -24.49 44.87 3.89
CA PRO A 447 -25.23 45.29 5.08
C PRO A 447 -25.01 44.34 6.27
N GLY A 448 -25.17 44.84 7.50
CA GLY A 448 -25.13 44.04 8.74
C GLY A 448 -23.80 44.04 9.50
N ALA A 449 -23.76 43.36 10.65
CA ALA A 449 -22.53 43.17 11.42
C ALA A 449 -21.62 42.16 10.68
N PRO A 450 -20.33 42.46 10.46
CA PRO A 450 -19.49 41.63 9.60
C PRO A 450 -19.27 40.25 10.23
N THR A 451 -19.80 39.21 9.56
CA THR A 451 -19.55 37.81 9.91
C THR A 451 -18.06 37.46 9.74
N ALA A 452 -17.60 36.36 10.33
CA ALA A 452 -16.22 35.89 10.16
C ALA A 452 -15.85 35.72 8.67
N LEU A 453 -16.78 35.22 7.85
CA LEU A 453 -16.61 35.06 6.41
C LEU A 453 -16.42 36.42 5.70
N VAL A 454 -17.23 37.42 6.04
CA VAL A 454 -17.11 38.78 5.45
C VAL A 454 -15.79 39.45 5.86
N ARG A 455 -15.36 39.31 7.12
CA ARG A 455 -14.05 39.81 7.57
C ARG A 455 -12.89 39.13 6.84
N LEU A 456 -12.94 37.81 6.68
CA LEU A 456 -11.95 37.06 5.92
C LEU A 456 -11.88 37.53 4.47
N LEU A 457 -13.03 37.75 3.82
CA LEU A 457 -13.09 38.25 2.44
C LEU A 457 -12.48 39.65 2.33
N ARG A 458 -12.79 40.57 3.24
CA ARG A 458 -12.21 41.94 3.25
C ARG A 458 -10.69 41.91 3.37
N HIS A 459 -10.14 41.17 4.34
CA HIS A 459 -8.68 41.03 4.47
C HIS A 459 -8.05 40.30 3.28
N SER A 460 -8.70 39.25 2.75
CA SER A 460 -8.19 38.54 1.56
C SER A 460 -8.14 39.46 0.33
N LEU A 461 -9.12 40.34 0.18
CA LEU A 461 -9.22 41.26 -0.95
C LEU A 461 -8.27 42.45 -0.82
N ALA A 462 -8.13 43.03 0.37
CA ALA A 462 -7.12 44.03 0.67
C ALA A 462 -5.70 43.47 0.43
N ALA A 463 -5.45 42.25 0.88
CA ALA A 463 -4.19 41.56 0.64
C ALA A 463 -3.95 41.29 -0.85
N THR A 464 -4.97 40.86 -1.59
CA THR A 464 -4.88 40.64 -3.04
C THR A 464 -4.58 41.93 -3.80
N LEU A 465 -5.21 43.04 -3.43
CA LEU A 465 -4.94 44.35 -4.05
C LEU A 465 -3.52 44.83 -3.76
N ALA A 466 -3.01 44.63 -2.54
CA ALA A 466 -1.64 44.97 -2.19
C ALA A 466 -0.61 44.11 -2.97
N GLU A 467 -0.86 42.81 -3.10
CA GLU A 467 0.01 41.89 -3.85
C GLU A 467 0.08 42.27 -5.34
N VAL A 468 -1.07 42.43 -6.00
CA VAL A 468 -1.11 42.84 -7.41
C VAL A 468 -0.59 44.28 -7.60
N GLY A 469 -0.63 45.11 -6.56
CA GLY A 469 0.01 46.43 -6.51
C GLY A 469 1.53 46.40 -6.34
N GLY A 470 2.16 45.23 -6.18
CA GLY A 470 3.61 45.09 -5.98
C GLY A 470 4.08 45.38 -4.55
N ASP A 471 3.21 45.14 -3.57
CA ASP A 471 3.49 45.26 -2.12
C ASP A 471 3.12 43.97 -1.35
N PRO A 472 3.90 42.89 -1.52
CA PRO A 472 3.62 41.63 -0.83
C PRO A 472 3.78 41.72 0.69
N GLU A 473 4.56 42.68 1.20
CA GLU A 473 4.66 42.94 2.64
C GLU A 473 3.34 43.49 3.22
N ALA A 474 2.72 44.47 2.56
CA ALA A 474 1.39 44.93 2.92
C ALA A 474 0.33 43.82 2.76
N ALA A 475 0.44 43.01 1.71
CA ALA A 475 -0.44 41.85 1.52
C ALA A 475 -0.34 40.84 2.68
N LEU A 476 0.88 40.57 3.15
CA LEU A 476 1.13 39.69 4.28
C LEU A 476 0.57 40.27 5.59
N ALA A 477 0.71 41.58 5.80
CA ALA A 477 0.17 42.26 6.98
C ALA A 477 -1.36 42.18 7.06
N GLU A 478 -2.06 42.21 5.91
CA GLU A 478 -3.52 42.03 5.83
C GLU A 478 -3.94 40.58 6.02
N ILE A 479 -3.31 39.63 5.30
CA ILE A 479 -3.78 38.24 5.28
C ILE A 479 -3.63 37.54 6.64
N VAL A 480 -2.67 37.94 7.47
CA VAL A 480 -2.47 37.43 8.84
C VAL A 480 -3.63 37.83 9.78
N GLN A 481 -4.36 38.90 9.47
CA GLN A 481 -5.52 39.35 10.25
C GLN A 481 -6.81 38.60 9.91
N ALA A 482 -6.83 37.81 8.82
CA ALA A 482 -8.00 37.07 8.40
C ALA A 482 -8.40 35.99 9.44
N PRO A 483 -9.68 35.90 9.87
CA PRO A 483 -10.13 34.97 10.89
C PRO A 483 -10.32 33.53 10.34
N VAL A 484 -9.24 32.93 9.84
CA VAL A 484 -9.24 31.60 9.18
C VAL A 484 -9.75 30.45 10.05
N ARG A 485 -9.72 30.60 11.38
CA ARG A 485 -10.23 29.58 12.32
C ARG A 485 -11.75 29.66 12.57
N GLU A 486 -12.38 30.74 12.14
CA GLU A 486 -13.81 31.02 12.36
C GLU A 486 -14.66 30.75 11.11
N VAL A 487 -14.06 30.22 10.04
CA VAL A 487 -14.72 29.95 8.75
C VAL A 487 -14.64 28.46 8.39
N PRO A 488 -15.47 27.97 7.44
CA PRO A 488 -15.35 26.61 6.92
C PRO A 488 -13.95 26.28 6.39
N SER A 489 -13.50 25.03 6.58
CA SER A 489 -12.14 24.57 6.27
C SER A 489 -11.73 24.84 4.82
N ALA A 490 -12.66 24.72 3.87
CA ALA A 490 -12.41 25.00 2.45
C ALA A 490 -12.06 26.47 2.18
N VAL A 491 -12.75 27.40 2.85
CA VAL A 491 -12.48 28.85 2.75
C VAL A 491 -11.15 29.17 3.44
N ALA A 492 -10.90 28.58 4.61
CA ALA A 492 -9.63 28.72 5.31
C ALA A 492 -8.44 28.24 4.46
N LEU A 493 -8.61 27.15 3.69
CA LEU A 493 -7.59 26.60 2.81
C LEU A 493 -7.20 27.58 1.70
N ALA A 494 -8.16 28.23 1.05
CA ALA A 494 -7.89 29.23 0.00
C ALA A 494 -7.08 30.42 0.55
N THR A 495 -7.47 30.96 1.70
CA THR A 495 -6.74 32.04 2.39
C THR A 495 -5.35 31.59 2.83
N ALA A 496 -5.21 30.36 3.32
CA ALA A 496 -3.93 29.81 3.73
C ALA A 496 -2.96 29.62 2.54
N ARG A 497 -3.47 29.21 1.37
CA ARG A 497 -2.68 29.14 0.12
C ARG A 497 -2.18 30.53 -0.31
N PHE A 498 -3.03 31.55 -0.21
CA PHE A 498 -2.62 32.91 -0.52
C PHE A 498 -1.63 33.48 0.51
N HIS A 499 -1.80 33.19 1.80
CA HIS A 499 -0.83 33.54 2.83
C HIS A 499 0.54 32.89 2.59
N HIS A 500 0.56 31.59 2.28
CA HIS A 500 1.75 30.88 1.83
C HIS A 500 2.42 31.61 0.66
N HIS A 501 1.62 31.99 -0.34
CA HIS A 501 2.11 32.72 -1.50
C HIS A 501 2.78 34.06 -1.12
N CYS A 502 2.19 34.86 -0.23
CA CYS A 502 2.77 36.12 0.23
C CYS A 502 4.08 35.92 1.02
N LEU A 503 4.17 34.87 1.84
CA LEU A 503 5.41 34.54 2.57
C LEU A 503 6.57 34.26 1.61
N ASP A 504 6.33 33.45 0.57
CA ASP A 504 7.33 33.18 -0.47
C ASP A 504 7.75 34.48 -1.20
N MET A 505 6.80 35.33 -1.57
CA MET A 505 7.07 36.61 -2.24
C MET A 505 7.88 37.60 -1.40
N CYS A 506 7.80 37.48 -0.07
CA CYS A 506 8.60 38.26 0.87
C CYS A 506 9.95 37.59 1.20
N GLY A 507 10.16 36.33 0.79
CA GLY A 507 11.38 35.56 1.07
C GLY A 507 11.41 34.93 2.46
N PHE A 508 10.24 34.57 3.01
CA PHE A 508 10.05 33.84 4.26
C PHE A 508 9.70 32.36 3.99
N GLY A 509 10.56 31.67 3.24
CA GLY A 509 10.28 30.30 2.77
C GLY A 509 10.16 29.26 3.89
N ARG A 510 10.85 29.47 5.02
CA ARG A 510 10.70 28.60 6.20
C ARG A 510 9.31 28.71 6.81
N GLU A 511 8.84 29.93 7.04
CA GLU A 511 7.51 30.21 7.57
C GLU A 511 6.43 29.75 6.60
N ALA A 512 6.66 29.88 5.28
CA ALA A 512 5.79 29.35 4.25
C ALA A 512 5.69 27.82 4.33
N ALA A 513 6.82 27.11 4.48
CA ALA A 513 6.85 25.66 4.64
C ALA A 513 6.11 25.21 5.91
N GLU A 514 6.34 25.87 7.04
CA GLU A 514 5.66 25.57 8.31
C GLU A 514 4.14 25.80 8.20
N LEU A 515 3.70 26.82 7.46
CA LEU A 515 2.29 27.04 7.17
C LEU A 515 1.71 25.95 6.28
N ALA A 516 2.41 25.61 5.19
CA ALA A 516 1.97 24.58 4.26
C ALA A 516 1.86 23.19 4.93
N ASP A 517 2.81 22.82 5.81
CA ASP A 517 2.74 21.57 6.57
C ASP A 517 1.50 21.51 7.47
N ARG A 518 1.17 22.61 8.16
CA ARG A 518 -0.02 22.69 9.02
C ARG A 518 -1.32 22.58 8.22
N VAL A 519 -1.34 23.13 7.01
CA VAL A 519 -2.52 23.20 6.16
C VAL A 519 -2.71 21.89 5.36
N GLY A 520 -1.62 21.20 5.03
CA GLY A 520 -1.62 20.01 4.18
C GLY A 520 -1.61 18.66 4.90
N ALA A 521 -1.54 18.62 6.23
CA ALA A 521 -1.37 17.39 7.02
C ALA A 521 -2.39 16.27 6.70
N ASP A 522 -3.63 16.64 6.37
CA ASP A 522 -4.74 15.71 6.10
C ASP A 522 -5.32 15.84 4.67
N SER A 523 -4.62 16.53 3.75
CA SER A 523 -5.14 16.81 2.40
C SER A 523 -4.69 15.77 1.37
N ASP A 524 -5.65 15.23 0.62
CA ASP A 524 -5.40 14.36 -0.54
C ASP A 524 -5.08 15.14 -1.83
N ASP A 525 -5.16 16.47 -1.80
CA ASP A 525 -4.88 17.36 -2.93
C ASP A 525 -3.38 17.46 -3.23
N GLU A 526 -2.99 17.22 -4.49
CA GLU A 526 -1.58 17.19 -4.89
C GLU A 526 -0.90 18.57 -4.84
N LEU A 527 -1.61 19.66 -5.17
CA LEU A 527 -1.07 21.02 -5.09
C LEU A 527 -0.79 21.39 -3.64
N VAL A 528 -1.69 21.01 -2.72
CA VAL A 528 -1.50 21.22 -1.28
C VAL A 528 -0.33 20.40 -0.76
N ARG A 529 -0.16 19.15 -1.21
CA ARG A 529 0.98 18.30 -0.83
C ARG A 529 2.33 18.82 -1.32
N LEU A 530 2.37 19.50 -2.47
CA LEU A 530 3.62 20.03 -3.03
C LEU A 530 4.03 21.39 -2.44
N ALA A 531 3.10 22.11 -1.80
CA ALA A 531 3.36 23.44 -1.25
C ALA A 531 4.54 23.44 -0.25
N ALA A 532 4.53 22.57 0.77
CA ALA A 532 5.59 22.53 1.77
C ALA A 532 6.96 22.12 1.19
N PRO A 533 7.08 21.06 0.36
CA PRO A 533 8.32 20.75 -0.35
C PRO A 533 8.85 21.90 -1.21
N LEU A 534 7.99 22.64 -1.91
CA LEU A 534 8.39 23.79 -2.73
C LEU A 534 8.88 24.97 -1.87
N ALA A 535 8.18 25.30 -0.79
CA ALA A 535 8.61 26.35 0.12
C ALA A 535 9.96 26.06 0.78
N ARG A 536 10.20 24.80 1.21
CA ARG A 536 11.52 24.36 1.70
C ARG A 536 12.59 24.50 0.63
N TRP A 537 12.29 24.12 -0.62
CA TRP A 537 13.20 24.29 -1.74
C TRP A 537 13.59 25.77 -1.92
N PHE A 538 12.63 26.69 -1.92
CA PHE A 538 12.88 28.13 -2.00
C PHE A 538 13.61 28.69 -0.78
N ASP A 539 13.59 28.02 0.38
CA ASP A 539 14.40 28.37 1.54
C ASP A 539 15.83 27.80 1.51
N GLY A 540 16.15 26.95 0.54
CA GLY A 540 17.45 26.28 0.42
C GLY A 540 17.53 24.94 1.13
N ASP A 541 16.39 24.30 1.44
CA ASP A 541 16.30 22.99 2.07
C ASP A 541 15.77 21.92 1.08
N PRO A 542 16.62 20.95 0.67
CA PRO A 542 16.24 19.89 -0.26
C PRO A 542 15.49 18.70 0.40
N SER A 543 15.08 18.79 1.67
CA SER A 543 14.42 17.68 2.40
C SER A 543 13.17 17.12 1.70
N GLY A 544 12.46 17.94 0.90
CA GLY A 544 11.29 17.54 0.11
C GLY A 544 11.59 16.99 -1.29
N LEU A 545 12.86 16.85 -1.70
CA LEU A 545 13.24 16.61 -3.10
C LEU A 545 12.66 15.33 -3.70
N ALA A 546 12.54 14.25 -2.93
CA ALA A 546 11.98 13.00 -3.43
C ALA A 546 10.53 13.15 -3.93
N LEU A 547 9.72 13.96 -3.22
CA LEU A 547 8.35 14.28 -3.61
C LEU A 547 8.32 15.16 -4.87
N LEU A 548 9.18 16.17 -4.94
CA LEU A 548 9.29 17.07 -6.09
C LEU A 548 9.67 16.33 -7.38
N ARG A 549 10.62 15.37 -7.31
CA ARG A 549 11.03 14.57 -8.47
C ARG A 549 9.97 13.57 -8.92
N GLY A 550 9.18 13.04 -7.98
CA GLY A 550 8.08 12.11 -8.27
C GLY A 550 6.79 12.77 -8.76
N ALA A 551 6.65 14.08 -8.60
CA ALA A 551 5.47 14.83 -9.01
C ALA A 551 5.34 14.88 -10.53
N ALA A 552 4.21 14.42 -11.06
CA ALA A 552 3.81 14.62 -12.44
C ALA A 552 2.86 15.82 -12.50
N PRO A 553 2.89 16.67 -13.55
CA PRO A 553 1.84 17.66 -13.74
C PRO A 553 0.51 16.92 -13.97
N ARG A 554 -0.33 16.83 -12.93
CA ARG A 554 -1.67 16.24 -13.01
C ARG A 554 -2.72 17.35 -13.09
N THR A 555 -3.87 17.02 -13.69
CA THR A 555 -4.97 17.94 -14.02
C THR A 555 -5.87 18.29 -12.82
N ALA A 556 -5.40 18.12 -11.58
CA ALA A 556 -6.18 18.48 -10.39
C ALA A 556 -5.88 19.93 -10.02
N GLY A 557 -6.91 20.77 -9.97
CA GLY A 557 -6.80 22.22 -9.78
C GLY A 557 -7.20 23.03 -11.02
N THR A 558 -6.90 24.33 -11.03
CA THR A 558 -7.15 25.20 -12.19
C THR A 558 -6.06 25.03 -13.25
N ALA A 559 -6.33 25.45 -14.49
CA ALA A 559 -5.31 25.48 -15.56
C ALA A 559 -4.07 26.32 -15.16
N ARG A 560 -4.27 27.38 -14.37
CA ARG A 560 -3.20 28.22 -13.84
C ARG A 560 -2.33 27.49 -12.82
N ASP A 561 -2.94 26.75 -11.88
CA ASP A 561 -2.20 25.99 -10.87
C ASP A 561 -1.28 24.95 -11.51
N ALA A 562 -1.78 24.29 -12.58
CA ALA A 562 -1.01 23.35 -13.38
C ALA A 562 0.21 24.02 -14.04
N PHE A 563 0.02 25.21 -14.63
CA PHE A 563 1.12 26.00 -15.21
C PHE A 563 2.16 26.40 -14.16
N VAL A 564 1.75 27.00 -13.04
CA VAL A 564 2.67 27.49 -12.00
C VAL A 564 3.50 26.33 -11.44
N THR A 565 2.86 25.20 -11.17
CA THR A 565 3.54 24.00 -10.66
C THR A 565 4.50 23.43 -11.71
N ALA A 566 4.13 23.41 -12.99
CA ALA A 566 5.01 22.97 -14.06
C ALA A 566 6.26 23.87 -14.18
N ALA A 567 6.09 25.20 -14.12
CA ALA A 567 7.20 26.15 -14.18
C ALA A 567 8.16 25.99 -12.99
N PHE A 568 7.63 25.83 -11.77
CA PHE A 568 8.45 25.57 -10.58
C PHE A 568 9.22 24.25 -10.67
N LEU A 569 8.54 23.16 -11.02
CA LEU A 569 9.17 21.86 -11.16
C LEU A 569 10.17 21.80 -12.32
N ALA A 570 10.03 22.63 -13.36
CA ALA A 570 11.00 22.74 -14.43
C ALA A 570 12.34 23.30 -13.93
N VAL A 571 12.33 24.35 -13.11
CA VAL A 571 13.55 24.92 -12.52
C VAL A 571 14.19 23.93 -11.55
N VAL A 572 13.40 23.31 -10.66
CA VAL A 572 13.87 22.26 -9.73
C VAL A 572 14.54 21.11 -10.50
N ALA A 573 13.93 20.66 -11.60
CA ALA A 573 14.50 19.62 -12.45
C ALA A 573 15.85 20.03 -13.06
N CYS A 574 16.00 21.29 -13.48
CA CYS A 574 17.27 21.82 -14.01
C CYS A 574 18.38 21.88 -12.94
N CYS A 575 18.04 22.25 -11.71
CA CYS A 575 18.96 22.15 -10.56
C CYS A 575 19.38 20.71 -10.26
N CYS A 576 18.52 19.73 -10.57
CA CYS A 576 18.80 18.32 -10.32
C CYS A 576 19.41 17.56 -11.51
N GLY A 577 19.52 18.20 -12.68
CA GLY A 577 19.95 17.54 -13.93
C GLY A 577 18.99 16.45 -14.42
N ASP A 578 17.70 16.62 -14.14
CA ASP A 578 16.59 15.74 -14.55
C ASP A 578 16.08 16.06 -15.96
N ALA A 579 15.14 15.24 -16.45
CA ALA A 579 14.48 15.48 -17.73
C ALA A 579 13.76 16.85 -17.73
N ARG A 580 14.01 17.64 -18.77
CA ARG A 580 13.40 18.96 -18.96
C ARG A 580 11.87 18.85 -19.00
N ARG A 581 11.19 19.83 -18.40
CA ARG A 581 9.72 19.90 -18.38
C ARG A 581 9.23 21.07 -19.27
N PRO A 582 8.14 20.91 -20.03
CA PRO A 582 7.53 22.01 -20.77
C PRO A 582 7.04 23.11 -19.81
N CYS A 583 7.26 24.38 -20.16
CA CYS A 583 6.92 25.51 -19.28
C CYS A 583 6.28 26.73 -19.99
N GLY A 584 5.83 26.58 -21.25
CA GLY A 584 5.18 27.66 -22.02
C GLY A 584 6.17 28.73 -22.55
N ASP A 585 5.69 29.65 -23.40
CA ASP A 585 6.43 30.84 -23.80
C ASP A 585 5.98 32.05 -22.95
N GLN A 586 6.93 32.92 -22.56
CA GLN A 586 6.61 34.16 -21.85
C GLN A 586 5.75 35.11 -22.69
N ASP A 587 5.83 34.99 -24.01
CA ASP A 587 5.07 35.82 -24.95
C ASP A 587 3.58 35.45 -24.98
N ASP A 588 3.21 34.24 -24.54
CA ASP A 588 1.82 33.74 -24.46
C ASP A 588 1.03 34.33 -23.27
N HIS A 589 1.69 35.12 -22.41
CA HIS A 589 1.09 35.66 -21.20
C HIS A 589 0.93 37.19 -21.27
N ASP A 590 -0.27 37.67 -20.96
CA ASP A 590 -0.60 39.10 -20.97
C ASP A 590 -0.34 39.82 -19.64
N ASN A 591 0.18 39.12 -18.63
CA ASN A 591 0.53 39.68 -17.33
C ASN A 591 1.99 39.34 -16.94
N PRO A 592 2.69 40.24 -16.21
CA PRO A 592 4.10 40.04 -15.87
C PRO A 592 4.34 38.91 -14.85
N ARG A 593 3.37 38.60 -14.00
CA ARG A 593 3.46 37.54 -12.97
C ARG A 593 3.68 36.16 -13.58
N ASP A 594 2.85 35.78 -14.54
CA ASP A 594 2.90 34.46 -15.16
C ASP A 594 4.03 34.42 -16.22
N ALA A 595 4.26 35.52 -16.95
CA ALA A 595 5.40 35.67 -17.88
C ALA A 595 6.77 35.49 -17.19
N ALA A 596 6.95 36.03 -15.98
CA ALA A 596 8.19 35.91 -15.22
C ALA A 596 8.53 34.44 -14.87
N LEU A 597 7.51 33.61 -14.59
CA LEU A 597 7.69 32.18 -14.32
C LEU A 597 8.13 31.42 -15.58
N ALA A 598 7.49 31.71 -16.72
CA ALA A 598 7.89 31.13 -18.01
C ALA A 598 9.32 31.55 -18.40
N CYS A 599 9.67 32.83 -18.20
CA CYS A 599 11.03 33.35 -18.40
C CYS A 599 12.07 32.56 -17.58
N ALA A 600 11.86 32.46 -16.27
CA ALA A 600 12.78 31.77 -15.37
C ALA A 600 12.93 30.28 -15.70
N ALA A 601 11.81 29.59 -15.99
CA ALA A 601 11.83 28.18 -16.35
C ALA A 601 12.60 27.94 -17.67
N ARG A 602 12.37 28.77 -18.69
CA ARG A 602 13.11 28.68 -19.98
C ARG A 602 14.59 29.00 -19.81
N ALA A 603 14.92 30.01 -19.01
CA ALA A 603 16.30 30.36 -18.71
C ALA A 603 17.02 29.22 -17.98
N ALA A 604 16.39 28.60 -16.99
CA ALA A 604 16.94 27.44 -16.28
C ALA A 604 17.21 26.25 -17.23
N VAL A 605 16.29 25.98 -18.16
CA VAL A 605 16.46 24.94 -19.19
C VAL A 605 17.65 25.27 -20.10
N ALA A 606 17.74 26.51 -20.59
CA ALA A 606 18.84 26.94 -21.45
C ALA A 606 20.20 26.84 -20.73
N VAL A 607 20.28 27.23 -19.45
CA VAL A 607 21.49 27.04 -18.62
C VAL A 607 21.82 25.55 -18.46
N ALA A 608 20.83 24.70 -18.18
CA ALA A 608 21.03 23.25 -18.07
C ALA A 608 21.52 22.61 -19.39
N ASP A 609 21.19 23.21 -20.53
CA ASP A 609 21.67 22.79 -21.86
C ASP A 609 23.02 23.41 -22.24
N GLY A 610 23.62 24.23 -21.36
CA GLY A 610 24.91 24.89 -21.58
C GLY A 610 24.83 26.15 -22.45
N ASP A 611 23.65 26.72 -22.67
CA ASP A 611 23.41 27.94 -23.46
C ASP A 611 22.96 29.12 -22.58
N GLU A 612 23.90 29.66 -21.81
CA GLU A 612 23.68 30.87 -20.99
C GLU A 612 23.32 32.10 -21.85
N SER A 613 23.71 32.14 -23.14
CA SER A 613 23.37 33.27 -24.03
C SER A 613 21.88 33.33 -24.30
N THR A 614 21.25 32.19 -24.59
CA THR A 614 19.80 32.10 -24.75
C THR A 614 19.06 32.42 -23.44
N ALA A 615 19.58 31.96 -22.30
CA ALA A 615 19.03 32.30 -20.99
C ALA A 615 19.05 33.81 -20.71
N ALA A 616 20.16 34.49 -20.97
CA ALA A 616 20.29 35.95 -20.80
C ALA A 616 19.36 36.72 -21.75
N LYS A 617 19.22 36.27 -23.01
CA LYS A 617 18.29 36.88 -23.98
C LYS A 617 16.82 36.77 -23.55
N ALA A 618 16.44 35.68 -22.87
CA ALA A 618 15.09 35.51 -22.35
C ALA A 618 14.77 36.58 -21.30
N TYR A 619 15.65 36.77 -20.31
CA TYR A 619 15.52 37.82 -19.30
C TYR A 619 15.56 39.23 -19.90
N ALA A 620 16.46 39.47 -20.87
CA ALA A 620 16.53 40.75 -21.54
C ALA A 620 15.21 41.11 -22.23
N ARG A 621 14.64 40.17 -22.99
CA ARG A 621 13.34 40.32 -23.66
C ARG A 621 12.20 40.53 -22.66
N HIS A 622 12.18 39.77 -21.57
CA HIS A 622 11.18 39.94 -20.51
C HIS A 622 11.20 41.35 -19.95
N LEU A 623 12.39 41.87 -19.63
CA LEU A 623 12.57 43.19 -19.03
C LEU A 623 12.33 44.35 -20.00
N ASP A 624 12.47 44.11 -21.31
CA ASP A 624 12.11 45.10 -22.33
C ASP A 624 10.58 45.24 -22.47
N ARG A 625 9.82 44.16 -22.26
CA ARG A 625 8.34 44.18 -22.20
C ARG A 625 7.83 44.67 -20.85
N TRP A 626 8.45 44.21 -19.76
CA TRP A 626 8.07 44.49 -18.37
C TRP A 626 9.28 45.04 -17.59
N PRO A 627 9.45 46.37 -17.53
CA PRO A 627 10.64 46.98 -16.93
C PRO A 627 10.85 46.60 -15.46
N VAL A 628 12.12 46.61 -15.01
CA VAL A 628 12.47 46.38 -13.59
C VAL A 628 11.85 47.40 -12.63
N GLY A 629 11.49 48.59 -13.12
CA GLY A 629 10.79 49.62 -12.34
C GLY A 629 9.33 49.30 -12.06
N ASP A 630 8.72 48.36 -12.78
CA ASP A 630 7.40 47.83 -12.44
C ASP A 630 7.54 46.92 -11.21
N ARG A 631 7.02 47.41 -10.07
CA ARG A 631 7.11 46.70 -8.78
C ARG A 631 6.45 45.33 -8.81
N PHE A 632 5.32 45.17 -9.52
CA PHE A 632 4.62 43.89 -9.56
C PHE A 632 5.46 42.82 -10.30
N ASN A 633 6.02 43.21 -11.45
CA ASN A 633 6.96 42.38 -12.20
C ASN A 633 8.22 42.02 -11.39
N GLU A 634 8.89 43.02 -10.82
CA GLU A 634 10.14 42.87 -10.09
C GLU A 634 10.00 41.88 -8.93
N ARG A 635 8.90 41.98 -8.17
CA ARG A 635 8.64 41.09 -7.04
C ARG A 635 8.47 39.64 -7.47
N HIS A 636 7.84 39.37 -8.63
CA HIS A 636 7.69 38.01 -9.15
C HIS A 636 8.99 37.39 -9.66
N LEU A 637 9.92 38.20 -10.19
CA LEU A 637 11.24 37.73 -10.62
C LEU A 637 12.11 37.23 -9.45
N ARG A 638 11.86 37.67 -8.21
CA ARG A 638 12.59 37.22 -7.00
C ARG A 638 12.37 35.73 -6.66
N ARG A 639 11.30 35.10 -7.16
CA ARG A 639 11.04 33.66 -6.93
C ARG A 639 12.18 32.77 -7.45
N PHE A 640 12.88 33.22 -8.49
CA PHE A 640 14.10 32.59 -9.01
C PHE A 640 15.24 33.59 -9.09
N LEU A 641 15.49 34.28 -7.96
CA LEU A 641 16.42 35.41 -7.85
C LEU A 641 17.81 35.11 -8.42
N SER A 642 18.36 33.93 -8.17
CA SER A 642 19.71 33.57 -8.61
C SER A 642 19.87 33.57 -10.14
N LEU A 643 18.85 33.13 -10.90
CA LEU A 643 18.87 33.16 -12.36
C LEU A 643 18.92 34.60 -12.87
N GLY A 644 18.02 35.46 -12.40
CA GLY A 644 17.99 36.87 -12.82
C GLY A 644 19.25 37.63 -12.41
N HIS A 645 19.82 37.33 -11.23
CA HIS A 645 21.01 37.99 -10.70
C HIS A 645 22.26 37.65 -11.51
N VAL A 646 22.39 36.39 -11.96
CA VAL A 646 23.51 35.95 -12.80
C VAL A 646 23.34 36.41 -14.25
N LEU A 647 22.12 36.41 -14.79
CA LEU A 647 21.85 36.56 -16.23
C LEU A 647 21.58 37.99 -16.70
N ASP A 648 21.19 38.94 -15.83
CA ASP A 648 20.91 40.33 -16.23
C ASP A 648 21.45 41.37 -15.22
N ASP A 649 22.22 42.34 -15.73
CA ASP A 649 22.90 43.36 -14.94
C ASP A 649 21.94 44.34 -14.25
N ARG A 650 20.77 44.62 -14.85
CA ARG A 650 19.78 45.54 -14.30
C ARG A 650 19.16 44.95 -13.03
N LEU A 651 18.82 43.67 -13.06
CA LEU A 651 18.29 42.94 -11.90
C LEU A 651 19.33 42.80 -10.80
N ARG A 652 20.57 42.48 -11.17
CA ARG A 652 21.69 42.40 -10.23
C ARG A 652 21.93 43.71 -9.49
N ALA A 653 21.97 44.85 -10.19
CA ALA A 653 22.12 46.16 -9.58
C ALA A 653 20.95 46.47 -8.63
N CYS A 654 19.72 46.19 -9.05
CA CYS A 654 18.52 46.40 -8.23
C CYS A 654 18.55 45.56 -6.93
N TRP A 655 18.85 44.26 -7.01
CA TRP A 655 18.78 43.34 -5.87
C TRP A 655 19.99 43.38 -4.94
N ASP A 656 21.11 43.94 -5.39
CA ASP A 656 22.26 44.18 -4.53
C ASP A 656 21.98 45.29 -3.49
N GLU A 657 21.10 46.24 -3.83
CA GLU A 657 20.70 47.36 -2.97
C GLU A 657 19.34 47.16 -2.29
N ALA A 658 18.51 46.23 -2.80
CA ALA A 658 17.18 45.97 -2.26
C ALA A 658 17.20 45.33 -0.86
N GLU A 659 16.18 45.65 -0.05
CA GLU A 659 15.85 44.88 1.15
C GLU A 659 15.22 43.54 0.73
N LEU A 660 15.86 42.44 1.14
CA LEU A 660 15.50 41.07 0.76
C LEU A 660 15.19 40.26 2.02
N GLY A 661 14.14 39.44 2.00
CA GLY A 661 13.86 38.47 3.04
C GLY A 661 14.92 37.37 3.17
N PRO A 662 14.89 36.56 4.25
CA PRO A 662 15.91 35.55 4.55
C PRO A 662 16.23 34.60 3.40
N SER A 663 15.22 34.01 2.76
CA SER A 663 15.40 33.04 1.67
C SER A 663 15.98 33.71 0.41
N HIS A 664 15.52 34.92 0.09
CA HIS A 664 16.06 35.72 -1.01
C HIS A 664 17.54 36.09 -0.81
N ARG A 665 17.96 36.39 0.42
CA ARG A 665 19.38 36.64 0.72
C ARG A 665 20.24 35.40 0.48
N LYS A 666 19.78 34.21 0.90
CA LYS A 666 20.49 32.95 0.63
C LYS A 666 20.64 32.71 -0.88
N ALA A 667 19.59 32.93 -1.67
CA ALA A 667 19.63 32.80 -3.13
C ALA A 667 20.59 33.80 -3.79
N ARG A 668 20.59 35.06 -3.33
CA ARG A 668 21.53 36.10 -3.80
C ARG A 668 22.98 35.74 -3.46
N ASP A 669 23.22 35.22 -2.26
CA ASP A 669 24.56 34.84 -1.82
C ASP A 669 25.11 33.65 -2.65
N ALA A 670 24.25 32.70 -3.05
CA ALA A 670 24.62 31.65 -4.00
C ALA A 670 24.98 32.20 -5.40
N ALA A 671 24.18 33.13 -5.93
CA ALA A 671 24.48 33.80 -7.20
C ALA A 671 25.80 34.60 -7.15
N ARG A 672 26.01 35.36 -6.06
CA ARG A 672 27.26 36.09 -5.82
C ARG A 672 28.46 35.14 -5.70
N ALA A 673 28.30 33.99 -5.05
CA ALA A 673 29.37 33.01 -4.93
C ALA A 673 29.81 32.48 -6.31
N LEU A 674 28.86 32.21 -7.22
CA LEU A 674 29.17 31.84 -8.60
C LEU A 674 29.90 32.95 -9.36
N LEU A 675 29.36 34.17 -9.35
CA LEU A 675 29.95 35.31 -10.07
C LEU A 675 31.35 35.66 -9.54
N ARG A 676 31.56 35.60 -8.22
CA ARG A 676 32.88 35.82 -7.60
C ARG A 676 33.86 34.71 -7.93
N ALA A 677 33.42 33.45 -7.95
CA ALA A 677 34.27 32.33 -8.35
C ALA A 677 34.68 32.40 -9.83
N ARG A 678 33.83 32.94 -10.72
CA ARG A 678 34.17 33.25 -12.11
C ARG A 678 35.19 34.40 -12.26
N ALA A 679 35.29 35.25 -11.24
CA ALA A 679 36.30 36.30 -11.11
C ALA A 679 37.50 35.88 -10.24
N ASP A 680 37.72 34.57 -10.07
CA ASP A 680 38.79 33.94 -9.29
C ASP A 680 38.80 34.24 -7.77
N ASP A 681 37.70 34.79 -7.22
CA ASP A 681 37.46 34.89 -5.77
C ASP A 681 36.61 33.71 -5.28
N LEU A 682 37.29 32.68 -4.78
CA LEU A 682 36.65 31.43 -4.32
C LEU A 682 36.16 31.46 -2.86
N ALA A 683 36.48 32.51 -2.08
CA ALA A 683 36.17 32.55 -0.66
C ALA A 683 34.66 32.54 -0.34
N PRO A 684 33.79 33.20 -1.14
CA PRO A 684 32.34 33.05 -0.98
C PRO A 684 31.85 31.63 -1.31
N ALA A 685 32.36 31.02 -2.37
CA ALA A 685 32.00 29.66 -2.79
C ALA A 685 32.41 28.60 -1.76
N ALA A 686 33.59 28.74 -1.14
CA ALA A 686 34.05 27.81 -0.10
C ALA A 686 33.17 27.80 1.17
N ARG A 687 32.48 28.91 1.45
CA ARG A 687 31.56 29.07 2.59
C ARG A 687 30.10 28.74 2.25
N LEU A 688 29.78 28.51 0.97
CA LEU A 688 28.42 28.23 0.53
C LEU A 688 27.98 26.83 1.03
N PRO A 689 26.83 26.72 1.70
CA PRO A 689 26.25 25.43 2.04
C PRO A 689 25.93 24.61 0.77
N PRO A 690 26.29 23.31 0.69
CA PRO A 690 26.00 22.48 -0.49
C PRO A 690 24.54 22.44 -0.93
N GLU A 691 23.63 22.55 0.04
CA GLU A 691 22.18 22.58 -0.11
C GLU A 691 21.76 23.81 -0.91
N HIS A 692 22.36 24.96 -0.61
CA HIS A 692 22.10 26.22 -1.32
C HIS A 692 22.64 26.17 -2.75
N ALA A 693 23.80 25.53 -2.96
CA ALA A 693 24.35 25.33 -4.30
C ALA A 693 23.41 24.48 -5.17
N LEU A 694 22.64 23.56 -4.60
CA LEU A 694 21.63 22.78 -5.32
C LEU A 694 20.31 23.54 -5.48
N CYS A 695 19.74 24.07 -4.41
CA CYS A 695 18.39 24.64 -4.46
C CYS A 695 18.32 25.92 -5.31
N PHE A 696 19.41 26.70 -5.35
CA PHE A 696 19.42 28.01 -6.00
C PHE A 696 20.15 28.05 -7.33
N LEU A 697 20.98 27.07 -7.69
CA LEU A 697 21.74 27.11 -8.95
C LEU A 697 21.37 25.91 -9.83
N PRO A 698 21.14 26.10 -11.14
CA PRO A 698 21.13 25.00 -12.10
C PRO A 698 22.38 24.13 -11.97
N LEU A 699 22.24 22.82 -12.16
CA LEU A 699 23.30 21.85 -11.84
C LEU A 699 24.67 22.18 -12.47
N PRO A 700 24.77 22.68 -13.73
CA PRO A 700 26.06 23.05 -14.31
C PRO A 700 26.82 24.10 -13.50
N TRP A 701 26.12 25.07 -12.90
CA TRP A 701 26.73 26.12 -12.06
C TRP A 701 27.19 25.57 -10.70
N SER A 702 26.41 24.68 -10.08
CA SER A 702 26.81 24.01 -8.83
C SER A 702 28.06 23.15 -9.05
N VAL A 703 28.13 22.46 -10.18
CA VAL A 703 29.29 21.67 -10.61
C VAL A 703 30.49 22.56 -10.92
N GLU A 704 30.28 23.71 -11.55
CA GLU A 704 31.33 24.70 -11.81
C GLU A 704 32.01 25.13 -10.50
N LEU A 705 31.23 25.46 -9.46
CA LEU A 705 31.75 25.80 -8.14
C LEU A 705 32.58 24.66 -7.52
N ALA A 706 32.05 23.42 -7.54
CA ALA A 706 32.74 22.25 -7.00
C ALA A 706 34.08 21.99 -7.70
N ALA A 707 34.10 22.10 -9.03
CA ALA A 707 35.29 21.90 -9.84
C ALA A 707 36.33 23.00 -9.61
N ARG A 708 35.95 24.29 -9.64
CA ARG A 708 36.87 25.41 -9.38
C ARG A 708 37.55 25.29 -8.00
N LEU A 709 36.78 25.00 -6.95
CA LEU A 709 37.31 24.76 -5.60
C LEU A 709 38.27 23.55 -5.55
N THR A 710 37.93 22.47 -6.26
CA THR A 710 38.78 21.26 -6.33
C THR A 710 40.09 21.50 -7.09
N ALA A 711 40.05 22.32 -8.14
CA ALA A 711 41.25 22.72 -8.88
C ALA A 711 42.19 23.54 -7.99
N ALA A 712 41.63 24.44 -7.17
CA ALA A 712 42.34 25.24 -6.18
C ALA A 712 42.80 24.45 -4.93
N HIS A 713 42.59 23.12 -4.88
CA HIS A 713 42.90 22.26 -3.74
C HIS A 713 42.18 22.63 -2.43
N ASP A 714 41.05 23.32 -2.53
CA ASP A 714 40.21 23.58 -1.36
C ASP A 714 39.40 22.32 -1.02
N HIS A 715 39.44 21.90 0.26
CA HIS A 715 38.65 20.81 0.81
C HIS A 715 37.14 20.94 0.60
N ALA A 716 36.62 22.17 0.46
CA ALA A 716 35.22 22.43 0.16
C ALA A 716 34.80 21.89 -1.22
N GLY A 717 35.72 21.83 -2.19
CA GLY A 717 35.45 21.35 -3.56
C GLY A 717 35.04 19.87 -3.62
N PRO A 718 35.89 18.93 -3.18
CA PRO A 718 35.52 17.51 -3.10
C PRO A 718 34.32 17.23 -2.19
N ARG A 719 34.14 18.03 -1.12
CA ARG A 719 32.97 17.94 -0.25
C ARG A 719 31.69 18.27 -1.00
N LEU A 720 31.66 19.39 -1.72
CA LEU A 720 30.53 19.81 -2.55
C LEU A 720 30.28 18.80 -3.67
N GLY A 721 31.33 18.36 -4.37
CA GLY A 721 31.22 17.38 -5.45
C GLY A 721 30.65 16.04 -4.98
N ARG A 722 31.09 15.53 -3.81
CA ARG A 722 30.51 14.32 -3.20
C ARG A 722 29.05 14.52 -2.83
N TRP A 723 28.73 15.64 -2.18
CA TRP A 723 27.37 15.95 -1.77
C TRP A 723 26.42 16.01 -2.98
N LEU A 724 26.83 16.67 -4.08
CA LEU A 724 26.05 16.71 -5.33
C LEU A 724 25.90 15.30 -5.94
N ALA A 725 26.97 14.51 -5.97
CA ALA A 725 26.92 13.13 -6.45
C ALA A 725 25.97 12.25 -5.62
N ASP A 726 25.90 12.46 -4.32
CA ASP A 726 24.98 11.75 -3.43
C ASP A 726 23.53 12.24 -3.60
N ALA A 727 23.32 13.55 -3.77
CA ALA A 727 21.99 14.17 -3.88
C ALA A 727 21.30 13.91 -5.24
N VAL A 728 22.03 14.03 -6.35
CA VAL A 728 21.47 13.93 -7.72
C VAL A 728 22.03 12.76 -8.53
N GLY A 729 22.97 11.99 -7.99
CA GLY A 729 23.38 10.69 -8.53
C GLY A 729 24.13 10.78 -9.86
N PRO A 730 23.70 10.03 -10.89
CA PRO A 730 24.35 10.04 -12.21
C PRO A 730 24.34 11.42 -12.90
N ALA A 731 23.39 12.31 -12.56
CA ALA A 731 23.31 13.64 -13.17
C ALA A 731 24.56 14.48 -12.88
N ALA A 732 25.02 14.53 -11.62
CA ALA A 732 26.25 15.23 -11.26
C ALA A 732 27.47 14.68 -12.01
N HIS A 733 27.56 13.35 -12.17
CA HIS A 733 28.66 12.72 -12.89
C HIS A 733 28.65 13.02 -14.39
N ARG A 734 27.48 13.14 -15.02
CA ARG A 734 27.38 13.63 -16.41
C ARG A 734 27.91 15.04 -16.52
N GLU A 735 27.53 15.93 -15.61
CA GLU A 735 28.02 17.30 -15.58
C GLU A 735 29.52 17.40 -15.28
N PHE A 736 30.07 16.57 -14.39
CA PHE A 736 31.53 16.47 -14.22
C PHE A 736 32.23 16.11 -15.54
N ARG A 737 31.70 15.14 -16.30
CA ARG A 737 32.27 14.76 -17.61
C ARG A 737 32.12 15.87 -18.65
N THR A 738 31.00 16.60 -18.64
CA THR A 738 30.81 17.79 -19.49
C THR A 738 31.85 18.85 -19.15
N ALA A 739 32.05 19.15 -17.86
CA ALA A 739 33.03 20.12 -17.36
C ALA A 739 34.49 19.76 -17.72
N CYS A 740 34.84 18.47 -17.80
CA CYS A 740 36.16 18.03 -18.29
C CYS A 740 36.48 18.50 -19.71
N ARG A 741 35.47 18.81 -20.53
CA ARG A 741 35.63 19.27 -21.92
C ARG A 741 35.62 20.80 -22.05
N SER A 742 35.53 21.52 -20.94
CA SER A 742 35.55 22.98 -20.94
C SER A 742 36.89 23.53 -21.43
N THR A 743 36.84 24.70 -22.08
CA THR A 743 38.04 25.49 -22.42
C THR A 743 38.63 26.21 -21.21
N ASP A 744 37.88 26.33 -20.10
CA ASP A 744 38.38 26.83 -18.82
C ASP A 744 39.21 25.75 -18.10
N SER A 745 40.51 26.05 -17.89
CA SER A 745 41.48 25.11 -17.34
C SER A 745 41.23 24.75 -15.88
N ALA A 746 40.71 25.68 -15.06
CA ALA A 746 40.38 25.43 -13.67
C ALA A 746 39.18 24.48 -13.57
N LEU A 747 38.15 24.74 -14.37
CA LEU A 747 36.96 23.88 -14.44
C LEU A 747 37.31 22.45 -14.91
N ALA A 748 38.05 22.32 -16.01
CA ALA A 748 38.43 21.02 -16.55
C ALA A 748 39.30 20.20 -15.58
N THR A 749 40.31 20.84 -14.97
CA THR A 749 41.22 20.18 -14.02
C THR A 749 40.48 19.71 -12.76
N GLY A 750 39.62 20.56 -12.22
CA GLY A 750 38.80 20.24 -11.05
C GLY A 750 37.87 19.06 -11.28
N ALA A 751 37.18 19.05 -12.42
CA ALA A 751 36.26 17.98 -12.81
C ALA A 751 36.97 16.62 -12.98
N VAL A 752 38.16 16.58 -13.59
CA VAL A 752 38.97 15.36 -13.71
C VAL A 752 39.32 14.79 -12.33
N ARG A 753 39.71 15.66 -11.38
CA ARG A 753 40.03 15.24 -10.01
C ARG A 753 38.81 14.71 -9.26
N LEU A 754 37.64 15.34 -9.46
CA LEU A 754 36.39 14.85 -8.88
C LEU A 754 36.05 13.44 -9.37
N LEU A 755 36.13 13.17 -10.67
CA LEU A 755 35.87 11.84 -11.26
C LEU A 755 36.88 10.76 -10.80
N ALA A 756 38.11 11.15 -10.49
CA ALA A 756 39.11 10.23 -9.93
C ALA A 756 38.85 9.88 -8.46
N LEU A 757 38.19 10.78 -7.70
CA LEU A 757 37.92 10.62 -6.27
C LEU A 757 36.56 9.99 -5.97
N LEU A 758 35.57 10.20 -6.84
CA LEU A 758 34.17 9.84 -6.61
C LEU A 758 33.78 8.64 -7.47
N PRO A 759 33.55 7.45 -6.87
CA PRO A 759 33.12 6.26 -7.62
C PRO A 759 31.78 6.52 -8.30
N THR A 760 31.78 6.45 -9.63
CA THR A 760 30.54 6.61 -10.41
C THR A 760 29.81 5.27 -10.50
N PRO A 761 28.52 5.20 -10.14
CA PRO A 761 27.71 4.03 -10.41
C PRO A 761 27.74 3.72 -11.92
N PRO A 762 28.02 2.47 -12.34
CA PRO A 762 27.99 2.12 -13.75
C PRO A 762 26.57 2.27 -14.30
N GLU A 763 26.49 2.67 -15.57
CA GLU A 763 25.21 2.84 -16.27
C GLU A 763 24.46 1.51 -16.37
N HIS A 764 25.20 0.42 -16.58
CA HIS A 764 24.69 -0.94 -16.67
C HIS A 764 24.60 -1.62 -15.29
N ARG A 765 23.66 -2.56 -15.16
CA ARG A 765 23.59 -3.49 -14.03
C ARG A 765 24.42 -4.73 -14.34
N THR A 766 25.37 -5.05 -13.47
CA THR A 766 26.17 -6.27 -13.56
C THR A 766 25.55 -7.38 -12.71
N GLY A 767 25.36 -8.55 -13.30
CA GLY A 767 24.92 -9.77 -12.62
C GLY A 767 26.03 -10.81 -12.61
N VAL A 768 26.20 -11.52 -11.49
CA VAL A 768 27.14 -12.64 -11.36
C VAL A 768 26.37 -13.86 -10.87
N ASP A 769 26.33 -14.90 -11.69
CA ASP A 769 25.57 -16.11 -11.39
C ASP A 769 26.53 -17.28 -11.10
N VAL A 770 26.57 -17.77 -9.86
CA VAL A 770 27.43 -18.86 -9.37
C VAL A 770 26.66 -20.07 -8.82
N VAL A 771 25.33 -20.04 -8.72
CA VAL A 771 24.51 -21.21 -8.36
C VAL A 771 24.29 -22.07 -9.61
N GLY A 772 25.37 -22.71 -10.04
CA GLY A 772 25.58 -23.32 -11.35
C GLY A 772 26.85 -22.78 -12.01
N ALA A 773 27.07 -23.11 -13.28
CA ALA A 773 28.23 -22.59 -14.03
C ALA A 773 28.29 -21.05 -14.00
N LEU A 774 29.50 -20.50 -13.75
CA LEU A 774 29.73 -19.07 -13.62
C LEU A 774 29.29 -18.33 -14.90
N ARG A 775 28.41 -17.35 -14.73
CA ARG A 775 28.00 -16.41 -15.79
C ARG A 775 28.09 -14.99 -15.27
N VAL A 776 28.45 -14.07 -16.16
CA VAL A 776 28.30 -12.63 -15.92
C VAL A 776 27.23 -12.11 -16.85
N ARG A 777 26.35 -11.25 -16.34
CA ARG A 777 25.28 -10.59 -17.08
C ARG A 777 25.50 -9.08 -17.04
N VAL A 778 25.20 -8.39 -18.13
CA VAL A 778 25.15 -6.93 -18.20
C VAL A 778 23.76 -6.56 -18.68
N ASP A 779 23.03 -5.76 -17.90
CA ASP A 779 21.63 -5.41 -18.12
C ASP A 779 20.73 -6.65 -18.36
N GLY A 780 21.03 -7.73 -17.64
CA GLY A 780 20.30 -9.00 -17.70
C GLY A 780 20.74 -9.96 -18.82
N VAL A 781 21.57 -9.52 -19.77
CA VAL A 781 22.07 -10.34 -20.88
C VAL A 781 23.39 -11.01 -20.50
N VAL A 782 23.50 -12.33 -20.69
CA VAL A 782 24.75 -13.07 -20.45
C VAL A 782 25.82 -12.63 -21.44
N VAL A 783 27.00 -12.24 -20.94
CA VAL A 783 28.11 -11.77 -21.78
C VAL A 783 29.15 -12.88 -22.02
N ASP A 784 29.59 -13.05 -23.28
CA ASP A 784 30.78 -13.85 -23.61
C ASP A 784 32.04 -12.96 -23.57
N ALA A 785 32.48 -12.62 -22.36
CA ALA A 785 33.65 -11.79 -22.15
C ALA A 785 34.94 -12.63 -22.23
N PRO A 786 35.99 -12.23 -22.99
CA PRO A 786 37.23 -12.99 -23.09
C PRO A 786 37.93 -13.21 -21.73
N GLN A 787 37.66 -12.36 -20.76
CA GLN A 787 38.11 -12.47 -19.38
C GLN A 787 37.59 -13.76 -18.70
N LEU A 788 36.39 -14.22 -19.02
CA LEU A 788 35.80 -15.45 -18.47
C LEU A 788 36.49 -16.72 -18.99
N ARG A 789 37.24 -16.67 -20.09
CA ARG A 789 38.04 -17.82 -20.56
C ARG A 789 39.23 -18.10 -19.64
N ARG A 790 39.66 -17.12 -18.84
CA ARG A 790 40.78 -17.26 -17.89
C ARG A 790 40.30 -17.89 -16.58
N VAL A 791 40.78 -19.10 -16.30
CA VAL A 791 40.43 -19.88 -15.09
C VAL A 791 40.65 -19.07 -13.80
N ARG A 792 41.80 -18.38 -13.66
CA ARG A 792 42.13 -17.59 -12.46
C ARG A 792 41.21 -16.38 -12.26
N VAL A 793 40.67 -15.80 -13.33
CA VAL A 793 39.68 -14.70 -13.21
C VAL A 793 38.36 -15.25 -12.67
N ARG A 794 37.88 -16.38 -13.21
CA ARG A 794 36.66 -17.05 -12.71
C ARG A 794 36.80 -17.47 -11.25
N GLN A 795 37.93 -18.08 -10.88
CA GLN A 795 38.21 -18.49 -9.51
C GLN A 795 38.28 -17.31 -8.54
N LEU A 796 38.96 -16.20 -8.91
CA LEU A 796 39.01 -15.02 -8.05
C LEU A 796 37.62 -14.40 -7.86
N LEU A 797 36.82 -14.33 -8.93
CA LEU A 797 35.44 -13.83 -8.84
C LEU A 797 34.58 -14.74 -7.97
N SER A 798 34.62 -16.06 -8.17
CA SER A 798 33.88 -17.02 -7.34
C SER A 798 34.30 -16.96 -5.87
N ALA A 799 35.60 -16.80 -5.59
CA ALA A 799 36.11 -16.63 -4.24
C ALA A 799 35.66 -15.31 -3.60
N LEU A 800 35.63 -14.20 -4.36
CA LEU A 800 35.09 -12.91 -3.90
C LEU A 800 33.56 -12.92 -3.76
N VAL A 801 32.85 -13.77 -4.50
CA VAL A 801 31.41 -13.98 -4.30
C VAL A 801 31.16 -14.76 -3.00
N LEU A 802 31.94 -15.81 -2.75
CA LEU A 802 31.84 -16.59 -1.51
C LEU A 802 32.29 -15.76 -0.28
N HIS A 803 33.35 -14.98 -0.44
CA HIS A 803 33.92 -14.09 0.57
C HIS A 803 34.07 -12.66 0.00
N PRO A 804 33.08 -11.76 0.21
CA PRO A 804 33.07 -10.41 -0.35
C PRO A 804 34.26 -9.52 0.02
N VAL A 805 35.00 -9.90 1.07
CA VAL A 805 36.23 -9.24 1.50
C VAL A 805 37.33 -10.31 1.58
N LEU A 806 38.39 -10.13 0.81
CA LEU A 806 39.59 -10.98 0.84
C LEU A 806 40.83 -10.11 0.99
N THR A 807 41.80 -10.55 1.79
CA THR A 807 43.14 -9.96 1.77
C THR A 807 43.85 -10.38 0.48
N ARG A 808 44.84 -9.59 0.03
CA ARG A 808 45.63 -9.99 -1.14
C ARG A 808 46.39 -11.27 -0.86
N GLU A 809 46.90 -11.44 0.35
CA GLU A 809 47.57 -12.67 0.81
C GLU A 809 46.66 -13.90 0.66
N ARG A 810 45.45 -13.88 1.23
CA ARG A 810 44.51 -15.01 1.13
C ARG A 810 44.11 -15.31 -0.32
N ALA A 811 43.94 -14.27 -1.15
CA ALA A 811 43.67 -14.46 -2.58
C ALA A 811 44.88 -15.08 -3.31
N MET A 812 46.11 -14.72 -2.94
CA MET A 812 47.32 -15.33 -3.50
C MET A 812 47.45 -16.80 -3.08
N ASP A 813 47.25 -17.12 -1.80
CA ASP A 813 47.38 -18.48 -1.27
C ASP A 813 46.32 -19.42 -1.85
N LEU A 814 45.08 -18.96 -1.98
CA LEU A 814 43.98 -19.75 -2.52
C LEU A 814 44.18 -20.04 -4.02
N LEU A 815 44.63 -19.06 -4.80
CA LEU A 815 44.73 -19.19 -6.26
C LEU A 815 46.09 -19.72 -6.73
N TRP A 816 47.19 -19.42 -6.04
CA TRP A 816 48.54 -19.80 -6.45
C TRP A 816 49.38 -20.29 -5.26
N PRO A 817 48.96 -21.36 -4.56
CA PRO A 817 49.63 -21.84 -3.34
C PRO A 817 51.10 -22.22 -3.57
N GLU A 818 51.46 -22.60 -4.79
CA GLU A 818 52.80 -23.07 -5.16
C GLU A 818 53.76 -21.95 -5.62
N LEU A 819 53.30 -20.70 -5.72
CA LEU A 819 54.13 -19.59 -6.23
C LEU A 819 54.73 -18.75 -5.11
N ALA A 820 55.96 -18.26 -5.34
CA ALA A 820 56.58 -17.28 -4.45
C ALA A 820 55.76 -15.97 -4.38
N PRO A 821 55.73 -15.25 -3.23
CA PRO A 821 54.84 -14.10 -3.01
C PRO A 821 54.93 -13.00 -4.07
N ALA A 822 56.13 -12.66 -4.53
CA ALA A 822 56.32 -11.62 -5.54
C ALA A 822 55.74 -12.01 -6.91
N ALA A 823 55.77 -13.30 -7.27
CA ALA A 823 55.18 -13.80 -8.50
C ALA A 823 53.65 -13.87 -8.40
N ALA A 824 53.13 -14.32 -7.27
CA ALA A 824 51.70 -14.32 -6.98
C ALA A 824 51.11 -12.89 -7.00
N ALA A 825 51.81 -11.91 -6.42
CA ALA A 825 51.37 -10.51 -6.41
C ALA A 825 51.28 -9.90 -7.81
N ARG A 826 52.24 -10.21 -8.71
CA ARG A 826 52.17 -9.80 -10.12
C ARG A 826 50.96 -10.41 -10.83
N ASN A 827 50.74 -11.71 -10.63
CA ASN A 827 49.60 -12.42 -11.23
C ASN A 827 48.25 -11.91 -10.69
N LEU A 828 48.18 -11.60 -9.39
CA LEU A 828 47.00 -10.99 -8.77
C LEU A 828 46.72 -9.63 -9.39
N ARG A 829 47.73 -8.76 -9.57
CA ARG A 829 47.55 -7.44 -10.22
C ARG A 829 46.98 -7.58 -11.63
N VAL A 830 47.49 -8.50 -12.44
CA VAL A 830 46.98 -8.76 -13.81
C VAL A 830 45.54 -9.30 -13.77
N THR A 831 45.26 -10.23 -12.87
CA THR A 831 43.93 -10.83 -12.69
C THR A 831 42.91 -9.77 -12.25
N LEU A 832 43.28 -8.87 -11.34
CA LEU A 832 42.45 -7.75 -10.90
C LEU A 832 42.14 -6.77 -12.04
N THR A 833 43.11 -6.49 -12.92
CA THR A 833 42.84 -5.65 -14.11
C THR A 833 41.78 -6.28 -15.01
N HIS A 834 41.89 -7.58 -15.28
CA HIS A 834 40.88 -8.29 -16.08
C HIS A 834 39.52 -8.34 -15.37
N LEU A 835 39.51 -8.57 -14.06
CA LEU A 835 38.27 -8.62 -13.28
C LEU A 835 37.56 -7.25 -13.25
N ARG A 836 38.31 -6.15 -13.12
CA ARG A 836 37.74 -4.78 -13.20
C ARG A 836 37.10 -4.51 -14.55
N HIS A 837 37.77 -4.86 -15.65
CA HIS A 837 37.19 -4.70 -17.00
C HIS A 837 35.98 -5.60 -17.23
N LEU A 838 35.92 -6.77 -16.58
CA LEU A 838 34.77 -7.67 -16.66
C LEU A 838 33.55 -7.09 -15.92
N LEU A 839 33.76 -6.48 -14.75
CA LEU A 839 32.68 -5.94 -13.92
C LEU A 839 32.23 -4.53 -14.35
N GLU A 840 33.14 -3.74 -14.95
CA GLU A 840 32.92 -2.33 -15.31
C GLU A 840 33.45 -2.03 -16.74
N PRO A 841 32.84 -2.59 -17.80
CA PRO A 841 33.36 -2.48 -19.15
C PRO A 841 33.34 -1.06 -19.73
N GLY A 842 32.46 -0.18 -19.25
CA GLY A 842 32.31 1.21 -19.72
C GLY A 842 33.09 2.28 -18.94
N ARG A 843 33.87 1.88 -17.91
CA ARG A 843 34.61 2.84 -17.08
C ARG A 843 35.82 3.41 -17.82
N SER A 844 35.98 4.73 -17.79
CA SER A 844 37.15 5.39 -18.40
C SER A 844 38.42 5.18 -17.56
N GLY A 845 39.58 5.16 -18.20
CA GLY A 845 40.86 5.10 -17.49
C GLY A 845 41.03 6.30 -16.54
N GLY A 846 41.36 6.03 -15.27
CA GLY A 846 41.55 7.07 -14.24
C GLY A 846 40.34 7.38 -13.35
N GLU A 847 39.13 6.96 -13.73
CA GLU A 847 37.95 7.07 -12.85
C GLU A 847 38.01 6.05 -11.69
N ALA A 848 37.41 6.37 -10.55
CA ALA A 848 37.36 5.47 -9.40
C ALA A 848 36.58 4.15 -9.70
N ASN A 849 37.05 3.02 -9.14
CA ASN A 849 36.35 1.72 -9.27
C ASN A 849 35.12 1.69 -8.36
N PHE A 850 34.00 1.15 -8.86
CA PHE A 850 32.73 1.11 -8.16
C PHE A 850 32.47 -0.25 -7.47
N HIS A 851 32.48 -1.35 -8.23
CA HIS A 851 32.19 -2.72 -7.78
C HIS A 851 33.35 -3.38 -7.04
N LEU A 852 34.56 -3.32 -7.60
CA LEU A 852 35.76 -3.95 -7.02
C LEU A 852 36.67 -2.87 -6.43
N ARG A 853 36.54 -2.65 -5.12
CA ARG A 853 37.32 -1.65 -4.39
C ARG A 853 38.55 -2.28 -3.77
N ALA A 854 39.64 -1.53 -3.76
CA ALA A 854 40.87 -1.88 -3.08
C ALA A 854 41.15 -0.81 -2.04
N ASP A 855 41.29 -1.21 -0.78
CA ASP A 855 41.64 -0.34 0.33
C ASP A 855 42.79 -0.98 1.11
N GLY A 856 43.96 -0.34 1.12
CA GLY A 856 45.18 -0.95 1.66
C GLY A 856 45.41 -2.33 1.05
N ASP A 857 45.40 -3.37 1.89
CA ASP A 857 45.54 -4.79 1.51
C ASP A 857 44.22 -5.56 1.28
N ALA A 858 43.07 -4.94 1.51
CA ALA A 858 41.78 -5.58 1.30
C ALA A 858 41.29 -5.41 -0.15
N LEU A 859 40.80 -6.50 -0.72
CA LEU A 859 39.98 -6.54 -1.93
C LEU A 859 38.53 -6.71 -1.50
N ARG A 860 37.66 -5.81 -1.94
CA ARG A 860 36.24 -5.84 -1.61
C ARG A 860 35.39 -5.84 -2.86
N LEU A 861 34.55 -6.86 -3.01
CA LEU A 861 33.44 -6.86 -3.95
C LEU A 861 32.23 -6.20 -3.26
N VAL A 862 31.89 -4.98 -3.67
CA VAL A 862 30.90 -4.15 -3.00
C VAL A 862 29.49 -4.47 -3.51
N GLY A 863 28.63 -4.97 -2.62
CA GLY A 863 27.20 -5.07 -2.87
C GLY A 863 26.57 -3.70 -3.10
N SER A 864 25.79 -3.58 -4.17
CA SER A 864 25.09 -2.35 -4.58
C SER A 864 23.87 -2.70 -5.42
N ASP A 865 22.99 -1.73 -5.66
CA ASP A 865 21.87 -1.86 -6.62
C ASP A 865 22.33 -2.14 -8.06
N ARG A 866 23.60 -1.86 -8.37
CA ARG A 866 24.25 -2.11 -9.65
C ARG A 866 24.94 -3.47 -9.76
N LEU A 867 25.12 -4.21 -8.66
CA LEU A 867 25.71 -5.55 -8.65
C LEU A 867 24.75 -6.56 -8.05
N SER A 868 24.22 -7.46 -8.89
CA SER A 868 23.43 -8.61 -8.43
C SER A 868 24.28 -9.87 -8.42
N VAL A 869 24.15 -10.67 -7.36
CA VAL A 869 24.81 -11.97 -7.23
C VAL A 869 23.76 -12.99 -6.81
N ASP A 870 23.61 -14.08 -7.59
CA ASP A 870 22.56 -15.09 -7.33
C ASP A 870 22.72 -15.76 -5.97
N LEU A 871 23.96 -16.04 -5.53
CA LEU A 871 24.23 -16.61 -4.21
C LEU A 871 23.87 -15.67 -3.06
N TRP A 872 24.19 -14.37 -3.17
CA TRP A 872 23.79 -13.39 -2.15
C TRP A 872 22.28 -13.19 -2.12
N THR A 873 21.63 -13.27 -3.29
CA THR A 873 20.17 -13.25 -3.40
C THR A 873 19.58 -14.51 -2.75
N PHE A 874 20.17 -15.68 -2.96
CA PHE A 874 19.79 -16.93 -2.32
C PHE A 874 19.90 -16.85 -0.78
N ASP A 875 21.00 -16.28 -0.26
CA ASP A 875 21.19 -16.07 1.18
C ASP A 875 20.16 -15.09 1.76
N LEU A 876 19.87 -14.00 1.04
CA LEU A 876 18.87 -13.03 1.44
C LEU A 876 17.47 -13.67 1.49
N LEU A 877 17.11 -14.44 0.46
CA LEU A 877 15.82 -15.12 0.38
C LEU A 877 15.68 -16.20 1.47
N ASP A 878 16.75 -16.94 1.80
CA ASP A 878 16.77 -17.90 2.92
C ASP A 878 16.47 -17.20 4.25
N ALA A 879 17.18 -16.10 4.55
CA ALA A 879 16.97 -15.33 5.77
C ALA A 879 15.57 -14.71 5.84
N GLN A 880 15.06 -14.17 4.73
CA GLN A 880 13.72 -13.59 4.66
C GLN A 880 12.62 -14.67 4.79
N ALA A 881 12.81 -15.84 4.19
CA ALA A 881 11.87 -16.96 4.29
C ALA A 881 11.81 -17.50 5.73
N ALA A 882 12.97 -17.61 6.39
CA ALA A 882 13.04 -18.01 7.80
C ALA A 882 12.29 -17.02 8.72
N ARG A 883 12.48 -15.72 8.51
CA ARG A 883 11.75 -14.67 9.26
C ARG A 883 10.25 -14.70 8.98
N ALA A 884 9.86 -14.75 7.71
CA ALA A 884 8.45 -14.85 7.32
C ALA A 884 7.76 -16.04 8.00
N ARG A 885 8.45 -17.18 8.11
CA ARG A 885 7.95 -18.34 8.87
C ARG A 885 7.83 -18.09 10.37
N ALA A 886 8.85 -17.53 11.00
CA ALA A 886 8.82 -17.20 12.42
C ALA A 886 7.68 -16.23 12.76
N ASP A 887 7.36 -15.34 11.82
CA ASP A 887 6.26 -14.38 11.90
C ASP A 887 4.89 -14.98 11.54
N GLY A 888 4.86 -16.23 11.05
CA GLY A 888 3.65 -16.91 10.61
C GLY A 888 3.10 -16.45 9.24
N ASP A 889 3.87 -15.69 8.47
CA ASP A 889 3.54 -15.26 7.12
C ASP A 889 3.97 -16.32 6.09
N LEU A 890 3.12 -17.35 5.98
CA LEU A 890 3.39 -18.53 5.16
C LEU A 890 3.32 -18.26 3.65
N ASP A 891 2.49 -17.32 3.21
CA ASP A 891 2.40 -16.93 1.80
C ASP A 891 3.69 -16.24 1.37
N ARG A 892 4.18 -15.28 2.16
CA ARG A 892 5.47 -14.64 1.90
C ARG A 892 6.61 -15.66 1.93
N ALA A 893 6.61 -16.56 2.92
CA ALA A 893 7.61 -17.63 2.99
C ALA A 893 7.61 -18.50 1.72
N ARG A 894 6.43 -18.91 1.23
CA ARG A 894 6.27 -19.69 0.00
C ARG A 894 6.88 -18.96 -1.20
N ASP A 895 6.56 -17.68 -1.37
CA ASP A 895 6.98 -16.92 -2.55
C ASP A 895 8.51 -16.67 -2.52
N LEU A 896 9.07 -16.40 -1.34
CA LEU A 896 10.51 -16.27 -1.14
C LEU A 896 11.27 -17.57 -1.43
N LEU A 897 10.74 -18.71 -0.95
CA LEU A 897 11.33 -20.03 -1.22
C LEU A 897 11.23 -20.41 -2.69
N ALA A 898 10.12 -20.09 -3.35
CA ALA A 898 9.96 -20.31 -4.79
C ALA A 898 11.00 -19.51 -5.59
N ALA A 899 11.24 -18.24 -5.21
CA ALA A 899 12.29 -17.44 -5.80
C ALA A 899 13.68 -18.04 -5.55
N ALA A 900 13.97 -18.51 -4.33
CA ALA A 900 15.25 -19.13 -3.99
C ALA A 900 15.50 -20.42 -4.80
N VAL A 901 14.49 -21.28 -4.91
CA VAL A 901 14.54 -22.53 -5.69
C VAL A 901 14.73 -22.26 -7.19
N ALA A 902 14.20 -21.15 -7.71
CA ALA A 902 14.33 -20.76 -9.11
C ALA A 902 15.75 -20.28 -9.49
N LEU A 903 16.54 -19.80 -8.52
CA LEU A 903 17.94 -19.40 -8.75
C LEU A 903 18.86 -20.61 -9.03
N TRP A 904 18.44 -21.82 -8.64
CA TRP A 904 19.28 -23.01 -8.69
C TRP A 904 19.37 -23.58 -10.11
N ARG A 905 20.50 -23.35 -10.81
CA ARG A 905 20.74 -23.83 -12.18
C ARG A 905 21.59 -25.10 -12.24
N GLY A 906 22.25 -25.47 -11.15
CA GLY A 906 23.18 -26.59 -11.07
C GLY A 906 24.02 -26.53 -9.79
N ASP A 907 25.06 -27.37 -9.71
CA ASP A 907 25.99 -27.39 -8.58
C ASP A 907 26.64 -25.99 -8.37
N PRO A 908 26.61 -25.41 -7.16
CA PRO A 908 27.12 -24.06 -6.93
C PRO A 908 28.65 -24.01 -6.94
N LEU A 909 29.18 -22.86 -7.37
CA LEU A 909 30.61 -22.52 -7.37
C LEU A 909 31.52 -23.60 -7.99
N PRO A 910 31.22 -24.14 -9.19
CA PRO A 910 31.98 -25.25 -9.76
C PRO A 910 33.44 -24.90 -10.05
N ASP A 911 33.78 -23.62 -10.27
CA ASP A 911 35.16 -23.15 -10.48
C ASP A 911 36.04 -23.25 -9.22
N LEU A 912 35.44 -23.34 -8.02
CA LEU A 912 36.17 -23.52 -6.76
C LEU A 912 36.44 -24.99 -6.43
N ARG A 913 35.66 -25.94 -6.98
CA ARG A 913 35.80 -27.38 -6.72
C ARG A 913 37.22 -27.95 -6.96
N PRO A 914 38.00 -27.50 -7.97
CA PRO A 914 39.36 -27.99 -8.16
C PRO A 914 40.39 -27.44 -7.17
N LEU A 915 40.02 -26.46 -6.33
CA LEU A 915 40.95 -25.86 -5.37
C LEU A 915 41.03 -26.75 -4.11
N PRO A 916 42.25 -27.06 -3.61
CA PRO A 916 42.44 -27.94 -2.47
C PRO A 916 42.24 -27.18 -1.13
N ASP A 917 41.06 -26.63 -0.91
CA ASP A 917 40.71 -25.90 0.31
C ASP A 917 39.49 -26.56 1.01
N PRO A 918 39.67 -27.23 2.16
CA PRO A 918 38.60 -27.91 2.88
C PRO A 918 37.46 -26.98 3.33
N ASP A 919 37.77 -25.73 3.68
CA ASP A 919 36.77 -24.77 4.17
C ASP A 919 35.79 -24.42 3.05
N VAL A 920 36.29 -24.24 1.83
CA VAL A 920 35.48 -23.98 0.64
C VAL A 920 34.54 -25.16 0.35
N ALA A 921 35.01 -26.41 0.48
CA ALA A 921 34.18 -27.59 0.26
C ALA A 921 33.01 -27.67 1.25
N ILE A 922 33.28 -27.41 2.54
CA ILE A 922 32.27 -27.38 3.59
C ILE A 922 31.21 -26.31 3.31
N GLU A 923 31.61 -25.12 2.84
CA GLU A 923 30.68 -24.05 2.49
C GLU A 923 29.79 -24.41 1.30
N VAL A 924 30.34 -25.04 0.26
CA VAL A 924 29.57 -25.54 -0.88
C VAL A 924 28.53 -26.58 -0.45
N ASP A 925 28.90 -27.52 0.42
CA ASP A 925 27.95 -28.51 0.95
C ASP A 925 26.83 -27.88 1.81
N ARG A 926 27.15 -26.85 2.60
CA ARG A 926 26.14 -26.07 3.33
C ARG A 926 25.16 -25.38 2.37
N ILE A 927 25.63 -24.87 1.23
CA ILE A 927 24.76 -24.27 0.21
C ILE A 927 23.80 -25.34 -0.36
N ARG A 928 24.29 -26.55 -0.67
CA ARG A 928 23.44 -27.68 -1.13
C ARG A 928 22.39 -28.08 -0.10
N ALA A 929 22.78 -28.24 1.17
CA ALA A 929 21.86 -28.62 2.25
C ALA A 929 20.73 -27.60 2.41
N ARG A 930 21.03 -26.29 2.27
CA ARG A 930 20.00 -25.23 2.28
C ARG A 930 19.04 -25.34 1.10
N HIS A 931 19.51 -25.71 -0.09
CA HIS A 931 18.64 -25.93 -1.24
C HIS A 931 17.68 -27.10 -1.06
N VAL A 932 18.18 -28.26 -0.56
CA VAL A 932 17.32 -29.40 -0.23
C VAL A 932 16.24 -28.99 0.77
N ARG A 933 16.63 -28.28 1.82
CA ARG A 933 15.69 -27.72 2.79
C ARG A 933 14.65 -26.85 2.11
N HIS A 934 15.03 -25.90 1.25
CA HIS A 934 14.09 -25.03 0.52
C HIS A 934 13.10 -25.80 -0.36
N LEU A 935 13.54 -26.86 -1.03
CA LEU A 935 12.66 -27.70 -1.85
C LEU A 935 11.58 -28.38 -1.00
N LEU A 936 11.96 -28.98 0.12
CA LEU A 936 11.04 -29.68 1.03
C LEU A 936 10.05 -28.68 1.67
N ASP A 937 10.61 -27.59 2.17
CA ASP A 937 9.92 -26.46 2.76
C ASP A 937 8.87 -25.83 1.83
N LEU A 938 9.24 -25.59 0.56
CA LEU A 938 8.32 -25.08 -0.46
C LEU A 938 7.27 -26.15 -0.82
N GLY A 939 7.69 -27.41 -0.93
CA GLY A 939 6.81 -28.51 -1.29
C GLY A 939 5.70 -28.75 -0.26
N GLU A 940 6.00 -28.65 1.02
CA GLU A 940 5.00 -28.72 2.09
C GLU A 940 4.02 -27.54 2.04
N LEU A 941 4.51 -26.32 1.80
CA LEU A 941 3.63 -25.15 1.62
C LEU A 941 2.75 -25.26 0.37
N ARG A 942 3.26 -25.86 -0.71
CA ARG A 942 2.47 -26.15 -1.93
C ARG A 942 1.40 -27.20 -1.64
N LEU A 943 1.74 -28.25 -0.89
CA LEU A 943 0.77 -29.26 -0.46
C LEU A 943 -0.35 -28.66 0.41
N VAL A 944 0.02 -27.81 1.37
CA VAL A 944 -0.90 -27.04 2.22
C VAL A 944 -1.80 -26.12 1.41
N ALA A 945 -1.30 -25.56 0.31
CA ALA A 945 -2.08 -24.76 -0.63
C ALA A 945 -2.94 -25.58 -1.62
N GLY A 946 -2.89 -26.91 -1.54
CA GLY A 946 -3.66 -27.82 -2.41
C GLY A 946 -2.97 -28.20 -3.72
N ASP A 947 -1.74 -27.75 -3.97
CA ASP A 947 -0.96 -28.08 -5.17
C ASP A 947 -0.12 -29.35 -4.97
N ALA A 948 -0.82 -30.49 -4.95
CA ALA A 948 -0.21 -31.81 -4.81
C ALA A 948 0.75 -32.15 -5.97
N GLY A 949 0.49 -31.63 -7.16
CA GLY A 949 1.32 -31.87 -8.34
C GLY A 949 2.73 -31.29 -8.16
N GLU A 950 2.80 -30.01 -7.79
CA GLU A 950 4.07 -29.32 -7.55
C GLU A 950 4.79 -29.82 -6.32
N ALA A 951 4.07 -30.08 -5.22
CA ALA A 951 4.64 -30.69 -4.01
C ALA A 951 5.39 -31.99 -4.33
N GLY A 952 4.80 -32.86 -5.15
CA GLY A 952 5.45 -34.10 -5.59
C GLY A 952 6.67 -33.89 -6.49
N ARG A 953 6.69 -32.85 -7.34
CA ARG A 953 7.86 -32.50 -8.17
C ARG A 953 9.01 -31.98 -7.31
N LEU A 954 8.71 -31.15 -6.32
CA LEU A 954 9.70 -30.62 -5.38
C LEU A 954 10.31 -31.72 -4.51
N ALA A 955 9.49 -32.67 -4.02
CA ALA A 955 9.98 -33.84 -3.30
C ALA A 955 10.94 -34.69 -4.15
N ALA A 956 10.59 -34.94 -5.43
CA ALA A 956 11.47 -35.68 -6.34
C ALA A 956 12.80 -34.96 -6.60
N ARG A 957 12.78 -33.63 -6.73
CA ARG A 957 14.01 -32.81 -6.85
C ARG A 957 14.87 -32.87 -5.59
N ALA A 958 14.26 -32.84 -4.40
CA ALA A 958 14.98 -32.96 -3.14
C ALA A 958 15.65 -34.34 -3.04
N LEU A 959 14.92 -35.42 -3.35
CA LEU A 959 15.43 -36.80 -3.34
C LEU A 959 16.48 -37.07 -4.42
N ALA A 960 16.50 -36.30 -5.51
CA ALA A 960 17.58 -36.39 -6.50
C ALA A 960 18.92 -35.83 -5.98
N VAL A 961 18.87 -34.89 -5.03
CA VAL A 961 20.06 -34.34 -4.36
C VAL A 961 20.41 -35.16 -3.11
N GLU A 962 19.41 -35.57 -2.32
CA GLU A 962 19.56 -36.38 -1.11
C GLU A 962 18.56 -37.57 -1.10
N PRO A 963 18.93 -38.74 -1.65
CA PRO A 963 18.02 -39.88 -1.86
C PRO A 963 17.40 -40.51 -0.61
N TYR A 964 18.03 -40.33 0.55
CA TYR A 964 17.62 -40.97 1.81
C TYR A 964 16.92 -40.01 2.77
N ASP A 965 16.53 -38.81 2.31
CA ASP A 965 15.83 -37.84 3.14
C ASP A 965 14.40 -38.32 3.52
N ALA A 966 14.19 -38.59 4.81
CA ALA A 966 12.92 -39.09 5.31
C ALA A 966 11.74 -38.10 5.10
N ARG A 967 12.01 -36.79 5.14
CA ARG A 967 11.00 -35.74 4.95
C ARG A 967 10.58 -35.66 3.47
N GLY A 968 11.53 -35.84 2.54
CA GLY A 968 11.27 -35.97 1.11
C GLY A 968 10.35 -37.14 0.79
N HIS A 969 10.60 -38.31 1.38
CA HIS A 969 9.74 -39.50 1.22
C HIS A 969 8.32 -39.27 1.77
N ARG A 970 8.17 -38.63 2.95
CA ARG A 970 6.84 -38.26 3.49
C ARG A 970 6.08 -37.30 2.58
N LEU A 971 6.74 -36.25 2.11
CA LEU A 971 6.14 -35.26 1.23
C LEU A 971 5.69 -35.90 -0.09
N ALA A 972 6.50 -36.80 -0.66
CA ALA A 972 6.15 -37.54 -1.87
C ALA A 972 4.88 -38.38 -1.70
N LEU A 973 4.77 -39.13 -0.58
CA LEU A 973 3.59 -39.94 -0.27
C LEU A 973 2.32 -39.10 -0.12
N ALA A 974 2.39 -38.03 0.66
CA ALA A 974 1.23 -37.17 0.90
C ALA A 974 0.77 -36.44 -0.37
N ALA A 975 1.72 -35.97 -1.19
CA ALA A 975 1.43 -35.40 -2.51
C ALA A 975 0.72 -36.42 -3.41
N ALA A 976 1.16 -37.69 -3.43
CA ALA A 976 0.50 -38.72 -4.22
C ALA A 976 -0.93 -39.03 -3.74
N LEU A 977 -1.16 -39.08 -2.41
CA LEU A 977 -2.49 -39.28 -1.82
C LEU A 977 -3.46 -38.15 -2.19
N LYS A 978 -3.02 -36.90 -2.07
CA LYS A 978 -3.83 -35.71 -2.40
C LYS A 978 -4.04 -35.54 -3.91
N GLY A 979 -3.09 -35.96 -4.74
CA GLY A 979 -3.17 -35.92 -6.20
C GLY A 979 -4.24 -36.85 -6.81
N ARG A 980 -4.78 -37.80 -6.02
CA ARG A 980 -5.84 -38.74 -6.42
C ARG A 980 -5.52 -39.60 -7.67
N ASP A 981 -4.24 -39.86 -7.91
CA ASP A 981 -3.75 -40.74 -8.98
C ASP A 981 -3.31 -42.10 -8.38
N PRO A 982 -4.09 -43.19 -8.57
CA PRO A 982 -3.78 -44.50 -7.98
C PRO A 982 -2.47 -45.11 -8.49
N VAL A 983 -2.10 -44.87 -9.75
CA VAL A 983 -0.88 -45.43 -10.35
C VAL A 983 0.34 -44.75 -9.75
N ARG A 984 0.32 -43.42 -9.70
CA ARG A 984 1.40 -42.64 -9.07
C ARG A 984 1.52 -42.96 -7.58
N LEU A 985 0.40 -43.12 -6.87
CA LEU A 985 0.39 -43.51 -5.46
C LEU A 985 1.06 -44.85 -5.22
N ALA A 986 0.73 -45.87 -6.04
CA ALA A 986 1.37 -47.18 -5.94
C ALA A 986 2.89 -47.10 -6.18
N ALA A 987 3.33 -46.39 -7.23
CA ALA A 987 4.74 -46.24 -7.55
C ALA A 987 5.55 -45.52 -6.44
N VAL A 988 5.02 -44.42 -5.92
CA VAL A 988 5.66 -43.68 -4.82
C VAL A 988 5.73 -44.53 -3.56
N ARG A 989 4.64 -45.23 -3.22
CA ARG A 989 4.61 -46.15 -2.08
C ARG A 989 5.70 -47.21 -2.18
N ASP A 990 5.81 -47.87 -3.32
CA ASP A 990 6.78 -48.94 -3.52
C ASP A 990 8.23 -48.42 -3.45
N HIS A 991 8.48 -47.21 -3.98
CA HIS A 991 9.78 -46.53 -3.85
C HIS A 991 10.13 -46.23 -2.40
N VAL A 992 9.22 -45.63 -1.63
CA VAL A 992 9.45 -45.31 -0.21
C VAL A 992 9.71 -46.58 0.59
N VAL A 993 8.88 -47.61 0.39
CA VAL A 993 9.05 -48.90 1.07
C VAL A 993 10.41 -49.53 0.72
N ALA A 994 10.86 -49.44 -0.53
CA ALA A 994 12.19 -49.91 -0.92
C ALA A 994 13.33 -49.14 -0.24
N ALA A 995 13.25 -47.80 -0.18
CA ALA A 995 14.25 -46.96 0.47
C ALA A 995 14.40 -47.30 1.97
N PHE A 996 13.28 -47.44 2.69
CA PHE A 996 13.30 -47.85 4.10
C PHE A 996 13.85 -49.27 4.31
N ARG A 997 13.53 -50.22 3.41
CA ARG A 997 14.12 -51.56 3.44
C ARG A 997 15.63 -51.53 3.22
N GLN A 998 16.12 -50.72 2.28
CA GLN A 998 17.55 -50.60 1.98
C GLN A 998 18.34 -50.04 3.17
N LEU A 999 17.76 -49.10 3.90
CA LEU A 999 18.35 -48.54 5.13
C LEU A 999 18.19 -49.46 6.36
N GLY A 1000 17.31 -50.47 6.29
CA GLY A 1000 17.02 -51.36 7.43
C GLY A 1000 16.27 -50.70 8.59
N VAL A 1001 15.52 -49.62 8.33
CA VAL A 1001 14.84 -48.82 9.37
C VAL A 1001 13.32 -48.87 9.21
N ARG A 1002 12.57 -48.76 10.33
CA ARG A 1002 11.10 -48.68 10.30
C ARG A 1002 10.65 -47.27 9.94
N PRO A 1003 9.50 -47.10 9.25
CA PRO A 1003 8.93 -45.78 9.01
C PRO A 1003 8.52 -45.13 10.33
N ASP A 1004 8.73 -43.81 10.44
CA ASP A 1004 8.18 -43.03 11.54
C ASP A 1004 6.64 -43.04 11.52
N PRO A 1005 5.94 -42.72 12.63
CA PRO A 1005 4.48 -42.83 12.70
C PRO A 1005 3.72 -42.03 11.64
N ALA A 1006 4.22 -40.86 11.24
CA ALA A 1006 3.58 -40.04 10.22
C ALA A 1006 3.71 -40.72 8.85
N THR A 1007 4.90 -41.23 8.52
CA THR A 1007 5.11 -42.06 7.32
C THR A 1007 4.21 -43.30 7.35
N GLY A 1008 4.12 -43.99 8.50
CA GLY A 1008 3.28 -45.19 8.66
C GLY A 1008 1.77 -44.92 8.49
N LEU A 1009 1.29 -43.77 8.95
CA LEU A 1009 -0.10 -43.33 8.75
C LEU A 1009 -0.41 -43.12 7.26
N LEU A 1010 0.45 -42.40 6.53
CA LEU A 1010 0.30 -42.18 5.09
C LEU A 1010 0.37 -43.49 4.30
N LEU A 1011 1.27 -44.41 4.67
CA LEU A 1011 1.35 -45.74 4.06
C LEU A 1011 0.06 -46.55 4.25
N ARG A 1012 -0.60 -46.46 5.42
CA ARG A 1012 -1.89 -47.13 5.65
C ARG A 1012 -3.02 -46.52 4.83
N GLN A 1013 -3.10 -45.20 4.76
CA GLN A 1013 -4.07 -44.51 3.89
C GLN A 1013 -3.91 -44.93 2.42
N ALA A 1014 -2.67 -45.18 1.98
CA ALA A 1014 -2.39 -45.66 0.63
C ALA A 1014 -2.84 -47.11 0.37
N LEU A 1015 -3.28 -47.87 1.40
CA LEU A 1015 -3.81 -49.24 1.28
C LEU A 1015 -5.34 -49.29 1.24
N SER A 1016 -6.03 -48.30 1.81
CA SER A 1016 -7.50 -48.32 1.90
C SER A 1016 -8.15 -48.04 0.53
N PRO A 1017 -8.98 -48.96 -0.01
CA PRO A 1017 -9.66 -48.71 -1.28
C PRO A 1017 -10.66 -47.56 -1.09
N ARG A 1018 -10.50 -46.48 -1.87
CA ARG A 1018 -11.54 -45.45 -2.02
C ARG A 1018 -12.76 -46.13 -2.67
N ARG A 1019 -13.80 -46.42 -1.87
CA ARG A 1019 -15.09 -46.91 -2.35
C ARG A 1019 -16.15 -45.84 -2.19
#